data_AF-A0A946UUM9-F1
#
_entry.id   AF-A0A946UUM9-F1
#
_cell.length_a   1.000
_cell.length_b   1.000
_cell.length_c   1.000
_cell.angle_alpha   90.00
_cell.angle_beta   90.00
_cell.angle_gamma   90.00
#
_symmetry.space_group_name_H-M   'P 1'
#
loop_
_entity.id
_entity.type
_entity.pdbx_description
1 polymer ?
#
loop_
_entity_poly.entity_id
_entity_poly.type
_entity_poly.pdbx_seq_one_letter_code
_entity_poly.pdbx_strand_id
1 'polypeptide(L)'
;MSTVASDLPGVSGEAQNVPLRFVTAASLFDGHDAAINIMRRLIQAQGIEVVHLGHNRSVDDIVRAAIQEDADGIAISSYQGGHNEFFRYMIDRLREFGAGHIKVFGGGGGTITPEEITALMDYGVERIYHPHDGMELGLEAMIEDLVARTVSGRRHTSAPKTVEMDSAVDVAATISAIEEGVFDEATLNQLRKEWQMQAANAPVIGITGTGGAGKSSVTDEILNRFLGSFPDMRLAVLAVDPTRRRTGGALLGDRIRMNSLRSERIYMRSIATRRQHLATSEMLGDHILFLKSLGYDMIIVETAGIGQSDSEIVDLVDYSVYVMTSDYGAASQLEKIDMLDFADLIVLNKYDKRGAEDALRDVRKQWKRNHVAFQTSDDEIPVYPTIASQFNDPGISWMFVQLCRRVTEKLGLDADTLAPVIDVSVREPRATATIPGSRIRYLAEIAEQGRVVNGEAQRQAECASETQHLYEALRLLEDPLLPAELDAYESDALTDSADKSLMVLRQRYQAARDELSNESIRLLTEWPARKAGVRSEKFSYTVRGKEITGNNYRESLSHQKIPKIAAPDYRDWGELLLFLTKENLPGAYPYTGGVYPYRRHGEDPTRMFAGEGTPERTNRRFHYLSLGQDSARLSTAFDSVTLYGEDPHERPDIFGKVGNSGVSIASVDDIKKLYSGFDLCDPTTSVSMTINGPAPMILAFFMNAAIDQQVEKHLRNTGEWEAASKKIDAYFKNRERPVYVGDLPPGNDGLGLGLLGVSGDKVVDAETYARIRKETLASVRGTVQADILKEDQAQNTCIFSTEFAMKMMGDVQQFFIDNNVRNYYSVSISGYH
;
A
#
# COMPACT_ATOMS: atom_id res chain seq x y z
N MET A 1 -40.02 8.85 3.89
CA MET A 1 -40.99 9.42 4.85
C MET A 1 -40.40 9.28 6.23
N SER A 2 -40.38 10.36 7.02
CA SER A 2 -39.76 10.40 8.35
C SER A 2 -40.57 9.58 9.34
N THR A 3 -39.96 8.56 9.93
CA THR A 3 -40.46 7.94 11.16
C THR A 3 -39.87 8.66 12.36
N VAL A 4 -40.78 9.05 13.25
CA VAL A 4 -40.57 9.90 14.42
C VAL A 4 -39.97 9.06 15.53
N ALA A 5 -39.05 9.66 16.29
CA ALA A 5 -38.48 9.11 17.50
C ALA A 5 -39.53 9.04 18.63
N SER A 6 -40.08 7.87 18.88
CA SER A 6 -40.73 7.52 20.15
C SER A 6 -40.97 6.02 20.19
N ASP A 7 -40.26 5.35 21.12
CA ASP A 7 -40.54 4.03 21.73
C ASP A 7 -39.24 3.20 21.86
N LEU A 8 -38.37 3.64 22.78
CA LEU A 8 -37.39 2.76 23.40
C LEU A 8 -38.09 2.10 24.61
N PRO A 9 -38.07 0.75 24.74
CA PRO A 9 -38.55 0.09 25.94
C PRO A 9 -37.74 0.55 27.15
N GLY A 10 -38.45 0.86 28.24
CA GLY A 10 -37.85 1.31 29.49
C GLY A 10 -36.80 0.33 30.01
N VAL A 11 -35.69 0.90 30.48
CA VAL A 11 -34.63 0.22 31.21
C VAL A 11 -35.19 -0.24 32.56
N SER A 12 -35.77 -1.42 32.60
CA SER A 12 -35.96 -2.20 33.83
C SER A 12 -34.63 -2.88 34.17
N GLY A 13 -34.20 -2.75 35.43
CA GLY A 13 -32.89 -3.19 35.93
C GLY A 13 -32.70 -4.71 35.96
N GLU A 14 -32.45 -5.30 34.80
CA GLU A 14 -31.78 -6.60 34.65
C GLU A 14 -30.28 -6.36 34.45
N ALA A 15 -29.44 -7.28 34.94
CA ALA A 15 -27.97 -7.19 34.91
C ALA A 15 -27.46 -6.70 33.55
N GLN A 16 -26.56 -5.70 33.55
CA GLN A 16 -25.97 -5.17 32.32
C GLN A 16 -25.24 -6.30 31.57
N ASN A 17 -25.87 -6.88 30.55
CA ASN A 17 -25.22 -7.86 29.69
C ASN A 17 -24.02 -7.18 29.01
N VAL A 18 -22.82 -7.68 29.28
CA VAL A 18 -21.59 -7.22 28.64
C VAL A 18 -21.69 -7.43 27.12
N PRO A 19 -21.30 -6.43 26.29
CA PRO A 19 -21.40 -6.52 24.84
C PRO A 19 -20.70 -7.77 24.30
N LEU A 20 -21.21 -8.32 23.19
CA LEU A 20 -20.46 -9.33 22.45
C LEU A 20 -19.15 -8.73 21.93
N ARG A 21 -18.14 -9.59 21.79
CA ARG A 21 -16.85 -9.25 21.22
C ARG A 21 -16.59 -10.04 19.94
N PHE A 22 -16.20 -9.33 18.88
CA PHE A 22 -15.88 -9.91 17.58
C PHE A 22 -14.47 -9.58 17.13
N VAL A 23 -13.75 -10.57 16.62
CA VAL A 23 -12.53 -10.37 15.83
C VAL A 23 -12.88 -10.36 14.35
N THR A 24 -12.43 -9.35 13.62
CA THR A 24 -12.69 -9.23 12.17
C THR A 24 -11.40 -9.04 11.39
N ALA A 25 -11.22 -9.81 10.31
CA ALA A 25 -10.02 -9.74 9.48
C ALA A 25 -10.28 -10.20 8.03
N ALA A 26 -9.40 -9.84 7.10
CA ALA A 26 -9.25 -10.56 5.82
C ALA A 26 -8.16 -11.65 5.93
N SER A 27 -8.31 -12.72 5.16
CA SER A 27 -7.41 -13.88 5.18
C SER A 27 -5.95 -13.54 4.82
N LEU A 28 -5.04 -14.49 5.03
CA LEU A 28 -3.62 -14.32 4.72
C LEU A 28 -3.43 -14.05 3.21
N PHE A 29 -2.55 -13.10 2.89
CA PHE A 29 -2.27 -12.63 1.53
C PHE A 29 -3.49 -12.11 0.77
N ASP A 30 -4.50 -11.65 1.51
CA ASP A 30 -5.72 -11.07 0.95
C ASP A 30 -5.84 -9.59 1.30
N GLY A 31 -5.81 -8.74 0.27
CA GLY A 31 -5.97 -7.28 0.38
C GLY A 31 -7.43 -6.82 0.30
N HIS A 32 -8.38 -7.73 0.00
CA HIS A 32 -9.79 -7.38 -0.19
C HIS A 32 -10.51 -7.13 1.13
N ASP A 33 -10.32 -5.94 1.68
CA ASP A 33 -10.88 -5.55 2.98
C ASP A 33 -12.22 -4.81 2.88
N ALA A 34 -12.64 -4.41 1.67
CA ALA A 34 -13.85 -3.64 1.44
C ALA A 34 -15.11 -4.32 2.03
N ALA A 35 -15.25 -5.63 1.80
CA ALA A 35 -16.36 -6.41 2.32
C ALA A 35 -16.35 -6.47 3.85
N ILE A 36 -15.22 -6.85 4.47
CA ILE A 36 -15.13 -6.97 5.93
C ILE A 36 -15.26 -5.61 6.63
N ASN A 37 -14.82 -4.52 5.98
CA ASN A 37 -15.02 -3.14 6.46
C ASN A 37 -16.49 -2.74 6.52
N ILE A 38 -17.31 -3.18 5.57
CA ILE A 38 -18.76 -2.97 5.61
C ILE A 38 -19.37 -3.83 6.72
N MET A 39 -19.03 -5.12 6.76
CA MET A 39 -19.58 -6.06 7.76
C MET A 39 -19.27 -5.61 9.19
N ARG A 40 -18.03 -5.22 9.50
CA ARG A 40 -17.66 -4.78 10.85
C ARG A 40 -18.40 -3.51 11.30
N ARG A 41 -18.74 -2.60 10.36
CA ARG A 41 -19.51 -1.40 10.68
C ARG A 41 -20.94 -1.74 11.08
N LEU A 42 -21.54 -2.73 10.40
CA LEU A 42 -22.87 -3.22 10.71
C LEU A 42 -22.88 -4.02 12.02
N ILE A 43 -21.86 -4.86 12.26
CA ILE A 43 -21.67 -5.56 13.55
C ILE A 43 -21.55 -4.54 14.70
N GLN A 44 -20.71 -3.52 14.56
CA GLN A 44 -20.57 -2.46 15.56
C GLN A 44 -21.89 -1.69 15.78
N ALA A 45 -22.71 -1.54 14.74
CA ALA A 45 -24.00 -0.86 14.84
C ALA A 45 -25.01 -1.61 15.71
N GLN A 46 -24.86 -2.94 15.83
CA GLN A 46 -25.66 -3.81 16.72
C GLN A 46 -25.19 -3.77 18.19
N GLY A 47 -24.30 -2.84 18.55
CA GLY A 47 -23.84 -2.68 19.93
C GLY A 47 -22.69 -3.58 20.34
N ILE A 48 -21.99 -4.17 19.37
CA ILE A 48 -20.90 -5.13 19.57
C ILE A 48 -19.55 -4.41 19.64
N GLU A 49 -18.64 -4.92 20.47
CA GLU A 49 -17.24 -4.53 20.52
C GLU A 49 -16.46 -5.26 19.42
N VAL A 50 -15.92 -4.53 18.44
CA VAL A 50 -15.22 -5.12 17.29
C VAL A 50 -13.72 -4.85 17.37
N VAL A 51 -12.95 -5.91 17.58
CA VAL A 51 -11.49 -5.93 17.42
C VAL A 51 -11.19 -6.16 15.94
N HIS A 52 -10.77 -5.11 15.24
CA HIS A 52 -10.50 -5.19 13.82
C HIS A 52 -9.01 -5.35 13.55
N LEU A 53 -8.62 -6.43 12.88
CA LEU A 53 -7.21 -6.70 12.55
C LEU A 53 -6.83 -6.19 11.15
N GLY A 54 -7.77 -5.71 10.34
CA GLY A 54 -7.51 -5.29 8.97
C GLY A 54 -7.37 -6.47 8.02
N HIS A 55 -6.42 -6.38 7.09
CA HIS A 55 -6.20 -7.36 6.03
C HIS A 55 -4.88 -8.10 6.20
N ASN A 56 -4.63 -9.11 5.34
CA ASN A 56 -3.41 -9.92 5.34
C ASN A 56 -3.06 -10.51 6.73
N ARG A 57 -3.97 -11.29 7.32
CA ARG A 57 -3.76 -11.90 8.63
C ARG A 57 -3.65 -13.42 8.55
N SER A 58 -2.61 -13.97 9.17
CA SER A 58 -2.45 -15.41 9.30
C SER A 58 -3.49 -15.99 10.23
N VAL A 59 -3.74 -17.30 10.14
CA VAL A 59 -4.65 -17.98 11.08
C VAL A 59 -4.15 -17.84 12.50
N ASP A 60 -2.84 -17.98 12.74
CA ASP A 60 -2.24 -17.86 14.06
C ASP A 60 -2.44 -16.46 14.66
N ASP A 61 -2.32 -15.39 13.85
CA ASP A 61 -2.59 -14.02 14.30
C ASP A 61 -4.04 -13.83 14.74
N ILE A 62 -4.99 -14.35 13.93
CA ILE A 62 -6.43 -14.22 14.17
C ILE A 62 -6.83 -15.01 15.42
N VAL A 63 -6.39 -16.27 15.52
CA VAL A 63 -6.73 -17.16 16.63
C VAL A 63 -6.14 -16.63 17.92
N ARG A 64 -4.88 -16.19 17.92
CA ARG A 64 -4.26 -15.59 19.10
C ARG A 64 -4.98 -14.33 19.53
N ALA A 65 -5.35 -13.45 18.60
CA ALA A 65 -6.16 -12.28 18.92
C ALA A 65 -7.52 -12.70 19.51
N ALA A 66 -8.25 -13.62 18.88
CA ALA A 66 -9.55 -14.06 19.38
C ALA A 66 -9.48 -14.66 20.80
N ILE A 67 -8.42 -15.41 21.10
CA ILE A 67 -8.17 -15.96 22.43
C ILE A 67 -7.85 -14.86 23.44
N GLN A 68 -6.87 -14.00 23.16
CA GLN A 68 -6.46 -12.93 24.09
C GLN A 68 -7.60 -11.93 24.36
N GLU A 69 -8.44 -11.68 23.36
CA GLU A 69 -9.58 -10.78 23.45
C GLU A 69 -10.84 -11.44 24.04
N ASP A 70 -10.79 -12.75 24.32
CA ASP A 70 -11.92 -13.59 24.74
C ASP A 70 -13.17 -13.34 23.87
N ALA A 71 -12.99 -13.46 22.55
CA ALA A 71 -14.01 -13.10 21.58
C ALA A 71 -15.12 -14.17 21.50
N ASP A 72 -16.37 -13.73 21.32
CA ASP A 72 -17.50 -14.64 21.08
C ASP A 72 -17.53 -15.16 19.63
N GLY A 73 -17.03 -14.35 18.69
CA GLY A 73 -17.05 -14.66 17.28
C GLY A 73 -15.88 -14.10 16.47
N ILE A 74 -15.59 -14.76 15.36
CA ILE A 74 -14.60 -14.35 14.36
C ILE A 74 -15.32 -14.21 13.02
N ALA A 75 -15.15 -13.09 12.32
CA ALA A 75 -15.66 -12.92 10.96
C ALA A 75 -14.53 -12.65 9.98
N ILE A 76 -14.43 -13.50 8.94
CA ILE A 76 -13.36 -13.48 7.95
C ILE A 76 -13.88 -13.23 6.54
N SER A 77 -13.17 -12.38 5.79
CA SER A 77 -13.28 -12.33 4.34
C SER A 77 -12.12 -13.07 3.66
N SER A 78 -12.41 -13.92 2.66
CA SER A 78 -11.41 -14.67 1.90
C SER A 78 -11.74 -14.70 0.40
N TYR A 79 -11.01 -13.92 -0.40
CA TYR A 79 -11.24 -13.75 -1.85
C TYR A 79 -10.12 -14.36 -2.74
N GLN A 80 -8.98 -14.72 -2.18
CA GLN A 80 -7.79 -15.18 -2.92
C GLN A 80 -7.71 -16.71 -3.15
N GLY A 81 -8.71 -17.46 -2.71
CA GLY A 81 -8.64 -18.93 -2.65
C GLY A 81 -7.83 -19.44 -1.45
N GLY A 82 -7.69 -20.77 -1.36
CA GLY A 82 -7.11 -21.46 -0.20
C GLY A 82 -7.98 -21.36 1.08
N HIS A 83 -9.26 -21.00 0.93
CA HIS A 83 -10.19 -20.82 2.04
C HIS A 83 -10.50 -22.13 2.76
N ASN A 84 -10.50 -23.27 2.06
CA ASN A 84 -10.76 -24.56 2.69
C ASN A 84 -9.69 -24.89 3.73
N GLU A 85 -8.42 -24.77 3.35
CA GLU A 85 -7.28 -24.99 4.23
C GLU A 85 -7.24 -23.94 5.34
N PHE A 86 -7.48 -22.67 4.99
CA PHE A 86 -7.48 -21.55 5.94
C PHE A 86 -8.51 -21.72 7.06
N PHE A 87 -9.78 -21.98 6.72
CA PHE A 87 -10.85 -22.12 7.71
C PHE A 87 -10.70 -23.42 8.53
N ARG A 88 -10.30 -24.54 7.91
CA ARG A 88 -10.06 -25.79 8.65
C ARG A 88 -8.92 -25.63 9.64
N TYR A 89 -7.81 -25.01 9.22
CA TYR A 89 -6.70 -24.71 10.10
C TYR A 89 -7.13 -23.81 11.26
N MET A 90 -7.95 -22.78 11.01
CA MET A 90 -8.49 -21.94 12.08
C MET A 90 -9.32 -22.71 13.10
N ILE A 91 -10.22 -23.59 12.63
CA ILE A 91 -11.03 -24.44 13.52
C ILE A 91 -10.15 -25.39 14.32
N ASP A 92 -9.14 -26.01 13.71
CA ASP A 92 -8.22 -26.91 14.40
C ASP A 92 -7.40 -26.19 15.46
N ARG A 93 -6.89 -24.99 15.15
CA ARG A 93 -6.15 -24.15 16.11
C ARG A 93 -7.03 -23.71 17.28
N LEU A 94 -8.28 -23.29 17.03
CA LEU A 94 -9.22 -22.98 18.11
C LEU A 94 -9.48 -24.19 19.01
N ARG A 95 -9.62 -25.39 18.44
CA ARG A 95 -9.80 -26.63 19.21
C ARG A 95 -8.56 -26.98 20.03
N GLU A 96 -7.38 -26.83 19.46
CA GLU A 96 -6.09 -27.10 20.12
C GLU A 96 -5.91 -26.25 21.38
N PHE A 97 -6.29 -24.97 21.32
CA PHE A 97 -6.27 -24.07 22.48
C PHE A 97 -7.50 -24.18 23.39
N GLY A 98 -8.44 -25.11 23.15
CA GLY A 98 -9.67 -25.23 23.96
C GLY A 98 -10.67 -24.09 23.77
N ALA A 99 -10.48 -23.27 22.72
CA ALA A 99 -11.32 -22.12 22.34
C ALA A 99 -12.36 -22.47 21.26
N GLY A 100 -12.76 -23.74 21.13
CA GLY A 100 -13.74 -24.19 20.13
C GLY A 100 -15.18 -23.65 20.31
N HIS A 101 -15.42 -22.87 21.36
CA HIS A 101 -16.70 -22.18 21.59
C HIS A 101 -16.83 -20.90 20.75
N ILE A 102 -15.71 -20.32 20.31
CA ILE A 102 -15.69 -19.11 19.48
C ILE A 102 -16.28 -19.43 18.11
N LYS A 103 -17.31 -18.69 17.70
CA LYS A 103 -18.04 -18.94 16.44
C LYS A 103 -17.30 -18.34 15.25
N VAL A 104 -17.00 -19.15 14.24
CA VAL A 104 -16.30 -18.69 13.02
C VAL A 104 -17.29 -18.46 11.89
N PHE A 105 -17.25 -17.25 11.33
CA PHE A 105 -18.05 -16.81 10.19
C PHE A 105 -17.18 -16.43 9.00
N GLY A 106 -17.68 -16.65 7.79
CA GLY A 106 -16.90 -16.42 6.56
C GLY A 106 -17.71 -15.79 5.42
N GLY A 107 -16.99 -15.18 4.47
CA GLY A 107 -17.52 -14.77 3.17
C GLY A 107 -16.40 -14.56 2.15
N GLY A 108 -16.64 -14.95 0.90
CA GLY A 108 -15.64 -14.85 -0.18
C GLY A 108 -16.24 -14.52 -1.54
N GLY A 109 -17.45 -13.97 -1.57
CA GLY A 109 -18.19 -13.79 -2.80
C GLY A 109 -18.43 -15.12 -3.51
N GLY A 110 -18.20 -15.16 -4.82
CA GLY A 110 -18.28 -16.37 -5.63
C GLY A 110 -17.03 -17.28 -5.57
N THR A 111 -16.01 -16.91 -4.79
CA THR A 111 -14.78 -17.70 -4.67
C THR A 111 -14.98 -19.00 -3.88
N ILE A 112 -15.93 -19.01 -2.92
CA ILE A 112 -16.26 -20.18 -2.12
C ILE A 112 -17.52 -20.83 -2.69
N THR A 113 -17.41 -22.04 -3.24
CA THR A 113 -18.55 -22.71 -3.89
C THR A 113 -19.54 -23.25 -2.86
N PRO A 114 -20.81 -23.50 -3.24
CA PRO A 114 -21.80 -24.09 -2.34
C PRO A 114 -21.35 -25.41 -1.70
N GLU A 115 -20.65 -26.27 -2.45
CA GLU A 115 -20.13 -27.54 -1.94
C GLU A 115 -19.05 -27.33 -0.87
N GLU A 116 -18.17 -26.33 -1.08
CA GLU A 116 -17.14 -25.95 -0.11
C GLU A 116 -17.75 -25.32 1.14
N ILE A 117 -18.80 -24.52 0.99
CA ILE A 117 -19.56 -23.95 2.11
C ILE A 117 -20.09 -25.08 3.00
N THR A 118 -20.77 -26.07 2.42
CA THR A 118 -21.28 -27.23 3.17
C THR A 118 -20.14 -27.97 3.87
N ALA A 119 -19.05 -28.26 3.16
CA ALA A 119 -17.92 -28.99 3.73
C ALA A 119 -17.23 -28.23 4.88
N LEU A 120 -17.14 -26.90 4.81
CA LEU A 120 -16.57 -26.07 5.87
C LEU A 120 -17.51 -25.95 7.08
N MET A 121 -18.81 -25.86 6.85
CA MET A 121 -19.80 -25.85 7.92
C MET A 121 -19.86 -27.19 8.66
N ASP A 122 -19.84 -28.30 7.93
CA ASP A 122 -19.75 -29.65 8.51
C ASP A 122 -18.46 -29.86 9.31
N TYR A 123 -17.37 -29.19 8.93
CA TYR A 123 -16.09 -29.26 9.65
C TYR A 123 -16.13 -28.53 10.99
N GLY A 124 -16.87 -27.42 11.09
CA GLY A 124 -17.00 -26.63 12.32
C GLY A 124 -17.13 -25.11 12.13
N VAL A 125 -17.12 -24.59 10.90
CA VAL A 125 -17.46 -23.18 10.64
C VAL A 125 -18.95 -22.96 10.92
N GLU A 126 -19.31 -21.91 11.64
CA GLU A 126 -20.71 -21.67 12.02
C GLU A 126 -21.56 -21.30 10.78
N ARG A 127 -21.08 -20.36 9.97
CA ARG A 127 -21.75 -19.96 8.73
C ARG A 127 -20.79 -19.29 7.76
N ILE A 128 -20.88 -19.68 6.48
CA ILE A 128 -20.29 -18.93 5.37
C ILE A 128 -21.42 -18.32 4.56
N TYR A 129 -21.42 -17.00 4.39
CA TYR A 129 -22.44 -16.29 3.62
C TYR A 129 -22.06 -16.22 2.14
N HIS A 130 -22.90 -16.81 1.28
CA HIS A 130 -22.80 -16.76 -0.17
C HIS A 130 -23.45 -15.46 -0.71
N PRO A 131 -23.07 -14.94 -1.90
CA PRO A 131 -23.73 -13.78 -2.51
C PRO A 131 -25.26 -13.88 -2.59
N HIS A 132 -25.78 -15.10 -2.75
CA HIS A 132 -27.22 -15.34 -2.77
C HIS A 132 -27.88 -15.00 -1.41
N ASP A 133 -27.24 -15.38 -0.30
CA ASP A 133 -27.73 -15.03 1.05
C ASP A 133 -27.86 -13.52 1.21
N GLY A 134 -26.87 -12.76 0.72
CA GLY A 134 -26.89 -11.30 0.76
C GLY A 134 -27.99 -10.67 -0.10
N MET A 135 -28.34 -11.30 -1.22
CA MET A 135 -29.45 -10.84 -2.09
C MET A 135 -30.82 -11.17 -1.50
N GLU A 136 -30.96 -12.32 -0.84
CA GLU A 136 -32.25 -12.77 -0.27
C GLU A 136 -32.56 -12.13 1.08
N LEU A 137 -31.58 -12.11 1.99
CA LEU A 137 -31.75 -11.58 3.35
C LEU A 137 -31.56 -10.06 3.41
N GLY A 138 -30.61 -9.54 2.62
CA GLY A 138 -30.05 -8.20 2.81
C GLY A 138 -28.93 -8.18 3.86
N LEU A 139 -28.10 -7.14 3.81
CA LEU A 139 -26.90 -7.02 4.65
C LEU A 139 -27.22 -6.95 6.15
N GLU A 140 -28.27 -6.22 6.54
CA GLU A 140 -28.65 -6.07 7.95
C GLU A 140 -29.11 -7.39 8.55
N ALA A 141 -29.99 -8.12 7.86
CA ALA A 141 -30.50 -9.41 8.32
C ALA A 141 -29.41 -10.50 8.39
N MET A 142 -28.40 -10.46 7.51
CA MET A 142 -27.23 -11.35 7.65
C MET A 142 -26.47 -11.09 8.96
N ILE A 143 -26.31 -9.82 9.33
CA ILE A 143 -25.65 -9.48 10.60
C ILE A 143 -26.53 -9.88 11.78
N GLU A 144 -27.85 -9.70 11.70
CA GLU A 144 -28.77 -10.17 12.75
C GLU A 144 -28.69 -11.70 12.95
N ASP A 145 -28.62 -12.50 11.88
CA ASP A 145 -28.39 -13.94 11.94
C ASP A 145 -27.02 -14.28 12.57
N LEU A 146 -25.96 -13.60 12.16
CA LEU A 146 -24.61 -13.74 12.73
C LEU A 146 -24.60 -13.45 14.23
N VAL A 147 -25.26 -12.38 14.67
CA VAL A 147 -25.38 -12.02 16.09
C VAL A 147 -26.19 -13.07 16.84
N ALA A 148 -27.35 -13.47 16.33
CA ALA A 148 -28.23 -14.45 16.98
C ALA A 148 -27.54 -15.80 17.22
N ARG A 149 -26.79 -16.30 16.22
CA ARG A 149 -25.99 -17.54 16.34
C ARG A 149 -24.90 -17.42 17.40
N THR A 150 -24.26 -16.25 17.46
CA THR A 150 -23.20 -15.97 18.43
C THR A 150 -23.76 -15.91 19.84
N VAL A 151 -24.89 -15.22 20.05
CA VAL A 151 -25.60 -15.22 21.35
C VAL A 151 -25.99 -16.64 21.78
N SER A 152 -26.54 -17.44 20.85
CA SER A 152 -26.92 -18.82 21.15
C SER A 152 -25.74 -19.72 21.50
N GLY A 153 -24.54 -19.41 21.01
CA GLY A 153 -23.31 -20.16 21.27
C GLY A 153 -22.48 -19.58 22.41
N ARG A 154 -22.84 -18.41 22.96
CA ARG A 154 -22.04 -17.71 23.96
C ARG A 154 -21.90 -18.55 25.23
N ARG A 155 -20.66 -18.73 25.66
CA ARG A 155 -20.35 -19.38 26.92
C ARG A 155 -20.54 -18.38 28.06
N HIS A 156 -21.14 -18.81 29.17
CA HIS A 156 -21.14 -18.02 30.39
C HIS A 156 -19.71 -17.86 30.92
N THR A 157 -19.32 -16.62 31.19
CA THR A 157 -18.02 -16.28 31.76
C THR A 157 -17.86 -16.95 33.11
N SER A 158 -16.74 -17.64 33.30
CA SER A 158 -16.40 -18.34 34.52
C SER A 158 -14.95 -18.09 34.88
N ALA A 159 -14.68 -17.75 36.13
CA ALA A 159 -13.33 -17.56 36.62
C ALA A 159 -12.57 -18.91 36.65
N PRO A 160 -11.40 -19.02 36.00
CA PRO A 160 -10.50 -20.16 36.16
C PRO A 160 -10.04 -20.28 37.62
N LYS A 161 -9.77 -21.52 38.08
CA LYS A 161 -9.30 -21.76 39.46
C LYS A 161 -7.82 -21.43 39.66
N THR A 162 -7.02 -21.64 38.62
CA THR A 162 -5.58 -21.42 38.58
C THR A 162 -5.27 -20.83 37.22
N VAL A 163 -4.45 -19.78 37.19
CA VAL A 163 -4.07 -19.11 35.95
C VAL A 163 -2.56 -19.10 35.85
N GLU A 164 -2.05 -19.62 34.74
CA GLU A 164 -0.64 -19.54 34.39
C GLU A 164 -0.46 -18.50 33.27
N MET A 165 0.67 -17.80 33.27
CA MET A 165 0.97 -16.76 32.27
C MET A 165 0.93 -17.28 30.82
N ASP A 166 1.29 -18.55 30.60
CA ASP A 166 1.31 -19.19 29.28
C ASP A 166 -0.08 -19.57 28.77
N SER A 167 -1.08 -19.64 29.65
CA SER A 167 -2.46 -19.93 29.27
C SER A 167 -3.19 -18.65 28.90
N ALA A 168 -3.00 -18.18 27.66
CA ALA A 168 -3.68 -16.98 27.16
C ALA A 168 -5.22 -17.05 27.31
N VAL A 169 -5.79 -18.26 27.24
CA VAL A 169 -7.23 -18.51 27.45
C VAL A 169 -7.63 -18.20 28.88
N ASP A 170 -6.89 -18.71 29.88
CA ASP A 170 -7.24 -18.48 31.28
C ASP A 170 -6.99 -17.03 31.71
N VAL A 171 -5.94 -16.41 31.17
CA VAL A 171 -5.67 -14.97 31.36
C VAL A 171 -6.83 -14.14 30.81
N ALA A 172 -7.25 -14.40 29.57
CA ALA A 172 -8.34 -13.68 28.92
C ALA A 172 -9.68 -13.89 29.63
N ALA A 173 -9.99 -15.13 30.03
CA ALA A 173 -11.21 -15.46 30.76
C ALA A 173 -11.26 -14.80 32.16
N THR A 174 -10.11 -14.67 32.82
CA THR A 174 -10.05 -13.96 34.12
C THR A 174 -10.29 -12.47 33.95
N ILE A 175 -9.70 -11.86 32.93
CA ILE A 175 -9.97 -10.45 32.59
C ILE A 175 -11.46 -10.26 32.27
N SER A 176 -12.06 -11.13 31.45
CA SER A 176 -13.50 -11.09 31.19
C SER A 176 -14.33 -11.26 32.48
N ALA A 177 -13.94 -12.16 33.39
CA ALA A 177 -14.63 -12.35 34.65
C ALA A 177 -14.62 -11.10 35.55
N ILE A 178 -13.54 -10.30 35.49
CA ILE A 178 -13.48 -8.98 36.14
C ILE A 178 -14.42 -8.00 35.42
N GLU A 179 -14.35 -7.92 34.08
CA GLU A 179 -15.16 -7.01 33.26
C GLU A 179 -16.67 -7.28 33.37
N GLU A 180 -17.08 -8.54 33.53
CA GLU A 180 -18.49 -8.96 33.65
C GLU A 180 -19.00 -9.02 35.09
N GLY A 181 -18.16 -8.70 36.08
CA GLY A 181 -18.55 -8.69 37.49
C GLY A 181 -18.90 -10.07 38.05
N VAL A 182 -18.23 -11.12 37.56
CA VAL A 182 -18.44 -12.52 38.03
C VAL A 182 -18.00 -12.68 39.48
N PHE A 183 -16.98 -11.93 39.90
CA PHE A 183 -16.54 -11.89 41.30
C PHE A 183 -17.43 -10.93 42.10
N ASP A 184 -17.97 -11.39 43.23
CA ASP A 184 -18.54 -10.46 44.20
C ASP A 184 -17.45 -9.58 44.82
N GLU A 185 -17.84 -8.44 45.39
CA GLU A 185 -16.90 -7.47 45.97
C GLU A 185 -16.01 -8.09 47.07
N ALA A 186 -16.51 -9.04 47.84
CA ALA A 186 -15.73 -9.69 48.89
C ALA A 186 -14.60 -10.54 48.28
N THR A 187 -14.91 -11.33 47.26
CA THR A 187 -13.97 -12.18 46.52
C THR A 187 -12.98 -11.33 45.74
N LEU A 188 -13.43 -10.28 45.04
CA LEU A 188 -12.55 -9.41 44.28
C LEU A 188 -11.55 -8.69 45.21
N ASN A 189 -11.99 -8.23 46.39
CA ASN A 189 -11.08 -7.64 47.37
C ASN A 189 -10.09 -8.65 47.98
N GLN A 190 -10.45 -9.93 48.07
CA GLN A 190 -9.51 -10.99 48.43
C GLN A 190 -8.48 -11.19 47.30
N LEU A 191 -8.93 -11.31 46.05
CA LEU A 191 -8.08 -11.48 44.87
C LEU A 191 -7.11 -10.30 44.70
N ARG A 192 -7.58 -9.05 44.86
CA ARG A 192 -6.71 -7.86 44.86
C ARG A 192 -5.55 -8.00 45.85
N LYS A 193 -5.81 -8.51 47.06
CA LYS A 193 -4.76 -8.73 48.07
C LYS A 193 -3.81 -9.86 47.66
N GLU A 194 -4.34 -10.94 47.12
CA GLU A 194 -3.54 -12.08 46.62
C GLU A 194 -2.64 -11.65 45.46
N TRP A 195 -3.20 -10.98 44.44
CA TRP A 195 -2.46 -10.42 43.33
C TRP A 195 -1.43 -9.39 43.78
N GLN A 196 -1.75 -8.53 44.74
CA GLN A 196 -0.78 -7.57 45.28
C GLN A 196 0.39 -8.24 46.00
N MET A 197 0.17 -9.37 46.69
CA MET A 197 1.26 -10.14 47.33
C MET A 197 2.11 -10.90 46.32
N GLN A 198 1.52 -11.32 45.20
CA GLN A 198 2.19 -12.05 44.12
C GLN A 198 2.79 -11.13 43.05
N ALA A 199 2.33 -9.89 42.98
CA ALA A 199 2.75 -8.91 41.99
C ALA A 199 4.26 -8.73 42.05
N ALA A 200 4.93 -9.09 40.97
CA ALA A 200 6.34 -8.74 40.80
C ALA A 200 6.49 -7.21 40.76
N ASN A 201 7.72 -6.72 40.97
CA ASN A 201 8.08 -5.30 40.76
C ASN A 201 8.11 -4.93 39.26
N ALA A 202 7.24 -5.53 38.44
CA ALA A 202 7.10 -5.27 37.02
C ALA A 202 6.68 -3.80 36.81
N PRO A 203 7.45 -3.01 36.03
CA PRO A 203 7.08 -1.64 35.71
C PRO A 203 5.79 -1.56 34.90
N VAL A 204 4.94 -0.59 35.23
CA VAL A 204 3.75 -0.23 34.45
C VAL A 204 3.98 1.10 33.75
N ILE A 205 3.99 1.10 32.42
CA ILE A 205 4.17 2.30 31.59
C ILE A 205 2.82 2.70 31.00
N GLY A 206 2.33 3.89 31.35
CA GLY A 206 1.13 4.48 30.78
C GLY A 206 1.44 5.37 29.59
N ILE A 207 0.87 5.09 28.43
CA ILE A 207 0.98 5.90 27.22
C ILE A 207 -0.36 6.58 26.97
N THR A 208 -0.38 7.91 27.13
CA THR A 208 -1.56 8.74 26.87
C THR A 208 -1.24 9.85 25.88
N GLY A 209 -2.25 10.58 25.41
CA GLY A 209 -2.08 11.56 24.36
C GLY A 209 -3.35 11.92 23.61
N THR A 210 -3.28 12.96 22.80
CA THR A 210 -4.43 13.42 22.01
C THR A 210 -4.85 12.40 20.96
N GLY A 211 -6.14 12.39 20.63
CA GLY A 211 -6.70 11.52 19.60
C GLY A 211 -5.96 11.69 18.26
N GLY A 212 -5.46 10.60 17.70
CA GLY A 212 -4.73 10.62 16.43
C GLY A 212 -3.28 11.08 16.50
N ALA A 213 -2.70 11.31 17.69
CA ALA A 213 -1.28 11.63 17.83
C ALA A 213 -0.32 10.50 17.40
N GLY A 214 -0.84 9.28 17.29
CA GLY A 214 -0.07 8.09 16.91
C GLY A 214 0.42 7.28 18.10
N LYS A 215 -0.33 7.28 19.21
CA LYS A 215 -0.04 6.51 20.44
C LYS A 215 0.26 5.05 20.13
N SER A 216 -0.68 4.33 19.54
CA SER A 216 -0.53 2.91 19.19
C SER A 216 0.64 2.62 18.26
N SER A 217 0.98 3.53 17.35
CA SER A 217 2.19 3.40 16.52
C SER A 217 3.48 3.62 17.30
N VAL A 218 3.51 4.57 18.24
CA VAL A 218 4.63 4.76 19.16
C VAL A 218 4.76 3.54 20.09
N THR A 219 3.63 3.04 20.62
CA THR A 219 3.57 1.82 21.42
C THR A 219 4.17 0.64 20.66
N ASP A 220 3.77 0.41 19.41
CA ASP A 220 4.30 -0.68 18.58
C ASP A 220 5.81 -0.56 18.37
N GLU A 221 6.31 0.62 18.05
CA GLU A 221 7.75 0.85 17.85
C GLU A 221 8.57 0.70 19.16
N ILE A 222 7.96 0.99 20.31
CA ILE A 222 8.53 0.70 21.64
C ILE A 222 8.56 -0.82 21.88
N LEU A 223 7.45 -1.53 21.63
CA LEU A 223 7.37 -2.99 21.75
C LEU A 223 8.42 -3.67 20.88
N ASN A 224 8.55 -3.24 19.62
CA ASN A 224 9.54 -3.77 18.69
C ASN A 224 10.98 -3.60 19.22
N ARG A 225 11.30 -2.44 19.82
CA ARG A 225 12.62 -2.19 20.43
C ARG A 225 12.86 -2.99 21.70
N PHE A 226 11.83 -3.21 22.53
CA PHE A 226 11.93 -4.15 23.65
C PHE A 226 12.20 -5.57 23.16
N LEU A 227 11.43 -6.07 22.19
CA LEU A 227 11.60 -7.40 21.63
C LEU A 227 12.99 -7.63 21.01
N GLY A 228 13.56 -6.60 20.36
CA GLY A 228 14.89 -6.64 19.75
C GLY A 228 16.03 -6.46 20.74
N SER A 229 15.84 -5.71 21.83
CA SER A 229 16.88 -5.45 22.83
C SER A 229 16.92 -6.50 23.95
N PHE A 230 15.78 -7.13 24.25
CA PHE A 230 15.62 -8.07 25.36
C PHE A 230 14.95 -9.36 24.85
N PRO A 231 15.73 -10.38 24.44
CA PRO A 231 15.21 -11.59 23.80
C PRO A 231 14.24 -12.42 24.66
N ASP A 232 14.39 -12.39 25.98
CA ASP A 232 13.58 -13.21 26.90
C ASP A 232 12.41 -12.45 27.52
N MET A 233 12.31 -11.13 27.27
CA MET A 233 11.32 -10.27 27.92
C MET A 233 9.90 -10.57 27.46
N ARG A 234 8.97 -10.68 28.42
CA ARG A 234 7.54 -10.89 28.23
C ARG A 234 6.75 -9.65 28.62
N LEU A 235 5.89 -9.20 27.71
CA LEU A 235 5.17 -7.93 27.80
C LEU A 235 3.67 -8.17 27.83
N ALA A 236 2.95 -7.37 28.62
CA ALA A 236 1.50 -7.28 28.55
C ALA A 236 1.06 -5.88 28.12
N VAL A 237 0.05 -5.80 27.24
CA VAL A 237 -0.46 -4.55 26.69
C VAL A 237 -1.96 -4.45 26.96
N LEU A 238 -2.38 -3.38 27.63
CA LEU A 238 -3.79 -3.03 27.80
C LEU A 238 -4.07 -1.77 27.00
N ALA A 239 -4.88 -1.86 25.95
CA ALA A 239 -5.20 -0.72 25.10
C ALA A 239 -6.67 -0.33 25.24
N VAL A 240 -6.94 0.93 25.58
CA VAL A 240 -8.28 1.43 25.88
C VAL A 240 -8.81 2.27 24.72
N ASP A 241 -9.96 1.86 24.17
CA ASP A 241 -10.64 2.55 23.06
C ASP A 241 -12.03 3.08 23.49
N PRO A 242 -12.52 4.19 22.92
CA PRO A 242 -13.78 4.80 23.32
C PRO A 242 -15.01 4.03 22.81
N THR A 243 -16.00 3.81 23.69
CA THR A 243 -17.30 3.24 23.32
C THR A 243 -18.18 4.24 22.57
N ARG A 244 -18.89 3.81 21.53
CA ARG A 244 -19.85 4.66 20.80
C ARG A 244 -21.15 4.83 21.56
N ARG A 245 -21.46 6.08 21.91
CA ARG A 245 -22.66 6.48 22.68
C ARG A 245 -23.99 6.04 22.05
N ARG A 246 -24.11 6.07 20.72
CA ARG A 246 -25.39 5.83 20.03
C ARG A 246 -25.76 4.35 19.93
N THR A 247 -24.76 3.48 19.80
CA THR A 247 -24.99 2.05 19.52
C THR A 247 -24.61 1.16 20.70
N GLY A 248 -23.78 1.64 21.64
CA GLY A 248 -23.24 0.83 22.75
C GLY A 248 -22.02 -0.01 22.37
N GLY A 249 -21.74 -0.18 21.07
CA GLY A 249 -20.58 -0.92 20.57
C GLY A 249 -19.30 -0.08 20.52
N ALA A 250 -18.16 -0.73 20.27
CA ALA A 250 -16.86 -0.08 20.16
C ALA A 250 -16.10 -0.59 18.92
N LEU A 251 -15.24 0.25 18.36
CA LEU A 251 -14.23 -0.20 17.39
C LEU A 251 -12.92 -0.18 18.14
N LEU A 252 -12.45 -1.37 18.53
CA LEU A 252 -11.20 -1.57 19.23
C LEU A 252 -10.10 -1.62 18.16
N GLY A 253 -9.59 -0.43 17.84
CA GLY A 253 -8.77 -0.14 16.68
C GLY A 253 -7.28 -0.07 16.98
N ASP A 254 -6.84 -0.10 18.24
CA ASP A 254 -5.42 0.00 18.56
C ASP A 254 -4.62 -1.22 18.07
N ARG A 255 -5.19 -2.43 18.18
CA ARG A 255 -4.54 -3.69 17.77
C ARG A 255 -4.14 -3.72 16.28
N ILE A 256 -4.88 -3.04 15.39
CA ILE A 256 -4.56 -3.00 13.96
C ILE A 256 -3.21 -2.32 13.66
N ARG A 257 -2.75 -1.45 14.57
CA ARG A 257 -1.53 -0.65 14.39
C ARG A 257 -0.28 -1.31 14.97
N MET A 258 -0.44 -2.39 15.74
CA MET A 258 0.66 -3.02 16.47
C MET A 258 1.15 -4.28 15.75
N ASN A 259 2.16 -4.14 14.90
CA ASN A 259 2.73 -5.24 14.14
C ASN A 259 3.56 -6.21 15.01
N SER A 260 4.09 -5.74 16.14
CA SER A 260 4.91 -6.52 17.07
C SER A 260 4.15 -7.66 17.77
N LEU A 261 2.81 -7.62 17.75
CA LEU A 261 1.93 -8.63 18.36
C LEU A 261 2.00 -10.02 17.72
N ARG A 262 2.73 -10.15 16.60
CA ARG A 262 3.10 -11.45 16.02
C ARG A 262 3.99 -12.28 16.96
N SER A 263 4.70 -11.63 17.88
CA SER A 263 5.51 -12.30 18.90
C SER A 263 4.64 -12.95 19.98
N GLU A 264 4.92 -14.22 20.31
CA GLU A 264 4.28 -14.93 21.43
C GLU A 264 4.65 -14.36 22.81
N ARG A 265 5.71 -13.54 22.86
CA ARG A 265 6.17 -12.86 24.08
C ARG A 265 5.28 -11.68 24.48
N ILE A 266 4.29 -11.31 23.67
CA ILE A 266 3.38 -10.20 23.95
C ILE A 266 1.95 -10.71 24.12
N TYR A 267 1.37 -10.42 25.29
CA TYR A 267 -0.06 -10.52 25.52
C TYR A 267 -0.70 -9.15 25.32
N MET A 268 -1.84 -9.07 24.63
CA MET A 268 -2.59 -7.82 24.49
C MET A 268 -4.08 -8.04 24.74
N ARG A 269 -4.71 -7.12 25.45
CA ARG A 269 -6.18 -7.01 25.59
C ARG A 269 -6.64 -5.61 25.22
N SER A 270 -7.63 -5.51 24.34
CA SER A 270 -8.31 -4.26 24.04
C SER A 270 -9.52 -4.06 24.96
N ILE A 271 -9.64 -2.90 25.58
CA ILE A 271 -10.67 -2.60 26.57
C ILE A 271 -11.50 -1.41 26.05
N ALA A 272 -12.81 -1.50 26.14
CA ALA A 272 -13.68 -0.35 25.91
C ALA A 272 -13.78 0.49 27.19
N THR A 273 -13.79 1.83 27.09
CA THR A 273 -13.90 2.70 28.29
C THR A 273 -15.15 2.41 29.12
N ARG A 274 -16.29 2.07 28.47
CA ARG A 274 -17.60 1.79 29.09
C ARG A 274 -18.12 2.85 30.08
N ARG A 275 -17.47 4.02 30.11
CA ARG A 275 -17.74 5.15 31.02
C ARG A 275 -17.90 6.45 30.25
N GLN A 276 -18.69 7.37 30.83
CA GLN A 276 -18.88 8.70 30.26
C GLN A 276 -17.66 9.58 30.60
N HIS A 277 -17.08 10.23 29.58
CA HIS A 277 -16.08 11.30 29.75
C HIS A 277 -14.73 10.91 30.40
N LEU A 278 -14.42 9.61 30.52
CA LEU A 278 -13.15 9.13 31.05
C LEU A 278 -12.33 8.42 29.96
N ALA A 279 -11.01 8.55 30.08
CA ALA A 279 -10.05 7.97 29.15
C ALA A 279 -9.62 6.53 29.52
N THR A 280 -10.03 6.08 30.72
CA THR A 280 -9.72 4.76 31.30
C THR A 280 -11.00 3.98 31.62
N SER A 281 -10.84 2.70 31.96
CA SER A 281 -11.92 1.82 32.45
C SER A 281 -11.83 1.65 33.97
N GLU A 282 -12.97 1.46 34.65
CA GLU A 282 -13.04 1.18 36.11
C GLU A 282 -12.12 0.05 36.54
N MET A 283 -12.09 -0.99 35.71
CA MET A 283 -11.44 -2.25 36.02
C MET A 283 -9.96 -2.26 35.60
N LEU A 284 -9.45 -1.15 35.06
CA LEU A 284 -8.09 -1.08 34.54
C LEU A 284 -7.05 -1.34 35.64
N GLY A 285 -7.27 -0.81 36.84
CA GLY A 285 -6.39 -1.07 38.00
C GLY A 285 -6.36 -2.56 38.37
N ASP A 286 -7.50 -3.25 38.33
CA ASP A 286 -7.59 -4.68 38.62
C ASP A 286 -6.90 -5.52 37.53
N HIS A 287 -7.05 -5.15 36.26
CA HIS A 287 -6.36 -5.82 35.15
C HIS A 287 -4.84 -5.69 35.26
N ILE A 288 -4.34 -4.47 35.56
CA ILE A 288 -2.91 -4.23 35.76
C ILE A 288 -2.40 -5.11 36.90
N LEU A 289 -3.09 -5.08 38.06
CA LEU A 289 -2.68 -5.82 39.23
C LEU A 289 -2.67 -7.34 38.99
N PHE A 290 -3.71 -7.87 38.33
CA PHE A 290 -3.79 -9.26 37.92
C PHE A 290 -2.62 -9.65 37.01
N LEU A 291 -2.34 -8.88 35.95
CA LEU A 291 -1.23 -9.18 35.05
C LEU A 291 0.13 -9.11 35.75
N LYS A 292 0.33 -8.18 36.71
CA LYS A 292 1.57 -8.15 37.52
C LYS A 292 1.75 -9.42 38.34
N SER A 293 0.66 -10.02 38.82
CA SER A 293 0.71 -11.25 39.62
C SER A 293 1.16 -12.49 38.82
N LEU A 294 1.02 -12.46 37.48
CA LEU A 294 1.40 -13.56 36.61
C LEU A 294 2.89 -13.56 36.24
N GLY A 295 3.63 -12.49 36.56
CA GLY A 295 5.07 -12.40 36.31
C GLY A 295 5.47 -11.91 34.92
N TYR A 296 4.63 -11.09 34.25
CA TYR A 296 5.10 -10.31 33.10
C TYR A 296 6.21 -9.34 33.53
N ASP A 297 7.22 -9.15 32.68
CA ASP A 297 8.36 -8.28 32.99
C ASP A 297 7.98 -6.79 32.95
N MET A 298 7.02 -6.43 32.10
CA MET A 298 6.52 -5.07 31.95
C MET A 298 5.09 -5.05 31.42
N ILE A 299 4.31 -4.07 31.90
CA ILE A 299 2.94 -3.81 31.45
C ILE A 299 2.89 -2.44 30.79
N ILE A 300 2.33 -2.37 29.59
CA ILE A 300 2.08 -1.13 28.88
C ILE A 300 0.58 -0.87 28.81
N VAL A 301 0.16 0.33 29.19
CA VAL A 301 -1.24 0.75 29.22
C VAL A 301 -1.42 1.92 28.26
N GLU A 302 -2.14 1.72 27.16
CA GLU A 302 -2.52 2.80 26.24
C GLU A 302 -3.93 3.30 26.55
N THR A 303 -4.10 4.61 26.70
CA THR A 303 -5.43 5.20 26.96
C THR A 303 -6.18 5.52 25.66
N ALA A 304 -7.49 5.79 25.78
CA ALA A 304 -8.22 6.45 24.71
C ALA A 304 -7.63 7.85 24.45
N GLY A 305 -7.94 8.45 23.30
CA GLY A 305 -7.51 9.81 23.00
C GLY A 305 -8.05 10.81 24.03
N ILE A 306 -7.15 11.54 24.69
CA ILE A 306 -7.50 12.46 25.77
C ILE A 306 -7.68 13.92 25.32
N GLY A 307 -8.46 14.66 26.11
CA GLY A 307 -8.53 16.11 26.07
C GLY A 307 -7.35 16.77 26.79
N GLN A 308 -7.42 18.10 26.95
CA GLN A 308 -6.34 18.87 27.58
C GLN A 308 -6.24 18.67 29.11
N SER A 309 -7.33 18.28 29.77
CA SER A 309 -7.46 18.21 31.24
C SER A 309 -7.53 16.79 31.81
N ASP A 310 -7.29 15.75 31.01
CA ASP A 310 -7.39 14.37 31.48
C ASP A 310 -6.00 13.85 31.89
N SER A 311 -5.83 13.46 33.15
CA SER A 311 -4.56 12.96 33.72
C SER A 311 -4.69 11.65 34.51
N GLU A 312 -5.86 11.00 34.44
CA GLU A 312 -6.24 9.83 35.26
C GLU A 312 -5.28 8.63 35.15
N ILE A 313 -4.56 8.49 34.03
CA ILE A 313 -3.58 7.42 33.85
C ILE A 313 -2.41 7.51 34.83
N VAL A 314 -2.05 8.71 35.29
CA VAL A 314 -0.90 8.96 36.16
C VAL A 314 -1.06 8.26 37.50
N ASP A 315 -2.29 8.12 37.99
CA ASP A 315 -2.60 7.45 39.26
C ASP A 315 -2.57 5.92 39.16
N LEU A 316 -2.50 5.36 37.94
CA LEU A 316 -2.58 3.92 37.68
C LEU A 316 -1.25 3.29 37.24
N VAL A 317 -0.22 4.10 36.94
CA VAL A 317 1.01 3.63 36.32
C VAL A 317 2.26 4.12 37.06
N ASP A 318 3.35 3.40 36.90
CA ASP A 318 4.64 3.71 37.51
C ASP A 318 5.39 4.82 36.73
N TYR A 319 5.19 4.85 35.40
CA TYR A 319 5.82 5.81 34.49
C TYR A 319 4.85 6.26 33.39
N SER A 320 4.70 7.57 33.19
CA SER A 320 3.73 8.14 32.25
C SER A 320 4.41 8.80 31.04
N VAL A 321 3.88 8.49 29.86
CA VAL A 321 4.34 9.00 28.56
C VAL A 321 3.20 9.76 27.90
N TYR A 322 3.43 11.03 27.57
CA TYR A 322 2.46 11.87 26.85
C TYR A 322 2.85 12.04 25.38
N VAL A 323 2.01 11.56 24.46
CA VAL A 323 2.21 11.65 23.02
C VAL A 323 1.36 12.78 22.44
N MET A 324 2.00 13.68 21.70
CA MET A 324 1.34 14.81 21.04
C MET A 324 1.87 15.04 19.63
N THR A 325 1.24 15.95 18.88
CA THR A 325 1.71 16.41 17.56
C THR A 325 2.02 17.90 17.61
N SER A 326 2.54 18.46 16.51
CA SER A 326 2.74 19.90 16.35
C SER A 326 1.42 20.71 16.27
N ASP A 327 0.26 20.05 16.16
CA ASP A 327 -1.05 20.68 15.95
C ASP A 327 -1.79 20.94 17.28
N TYR A 328 -1.21 21.76 18.16
CA TYR A 328 -1.85 22.17 19.43
C TYR A 328 -2.41 23.60 19.38
N GLY A 329 -2.35 24.26 18.22
CA GLY A 329 -2.78 25.66 18.05
C GLY A 329 -1.70 26.65 18.48
N ALA A 330 -2.06 27.64 19.31
CA ALA A 330 -1.12 28.64 19.81
C ALA A 330 -0.29 28.08 20.97
N ALA A 331 0.93 28.60 21.18
CA ALA A 331 1.80 28.20 22.30
C ALA A 331 1.13 28.36 23.68
N SER A 332 0.20 29.31 23.84
CA SER A 332 -0.58 29.49 25.09
C SER A 332 -1.55 28.34 25.39
N GLN A 333 -1.83 27.45 24.44
CA GLN A 333 -2.62 26.24 24.70
C GLN A 333 -1.83 25.20 25.48
N LEU A 334 -0.49 25.23 25.40
CA LEU A 334 0.37 24.31 26.16
C LEU A 334 0.22 24.53 27.68
N GLU A 335 -0.09 25.75 28.11
CA GLU A 335 -0.35 26.08 29.52
C GLU A 335 -1.63 25.43 30.08
N LYS A 336 -2.47 24.83 29.22
CA LYS A 336 -3.73 24.18 29.60
C LYS A 336 -3.67 22.66 29.55
N ILE A 337 -2.54 22.09 29.12
CA ILE A 337 -2.39 20.65 28.98
C ILE A 337 -1.81 20.11 30.28
N ASP A 338 -2.65 19.54 31.12
CA ASP A 338 -2.27 19.01 32.44
C ASP A 338 -1.18 17.94 32.32
N MET A 339 -1.22 17.11 31.27
CA MET A 339 -0.19 16.10 31.04
C MET A 339 1.22 16.69 30.82
N LEU A 340 1.39 17.97 30.50
CA LEU A 340 2.73 18.59 30.46
C LEU A 340 3.30 18.85 31.86
N ASP A 341 2.46 18.88 32.90
CA ASP A 341 2.87 18.93 34.31
C ASP A 341 3.16 17.53 34.86
N PHE A 342 2.37 16.52 34.48
CA PHE A 342 2.43 15.20 35.10
C PHE A 342 3.25 14.14 34.32
N ALA A 343 3.45 14.30 33.01
CA ALA A 343 4.18 13.31 32.21
C ALA A 343 5.65 13.21 32.60
N ASP A 344 6.14 11.98 32.79
CA ASP A 344 7.56 11.71 33.00
C ASP A 344 8.38 11.84 31.70
N LEU A 345 7.73 11.56 30.57
CA LEU A 345 8.31 11.67 29.23
C LEU A 345 7.26 12.18 28.23
N ILE A 346 7.66 13.11 27.37
CA ILE A 346 6.81 13.68 26.32
C ILE A 346 7.37 13.28 24.96
N VAL A 347 6.50 12.76 24.11
CA VAL A 347 6.78 12.39 22.72
C VAL A 347 6.07 13.37 21.80
N LEU A 348 6.83 14.18 21.08
CA LEU A 348 6.33 14.98 19.97
C LEU A 348 6.40 14.14 18.69
N ASN A 349 5.35 13.37 18.45
CA ASN A 349 5.26 12.48 17.30
C ASN A 349 4.79 13.20 16.03
N LYS A 350 4.95 12.54 14.89
CA LYS A 350 4.71 13.11 13.55
C LYS A 350 5.59 14.33 13.31
N TYR A 351 6.86 14.19 13.68
CA TYR A 351 7.86 15.24 13.52
C TYR A 351 8.18 15.57 12.04
N ASP A 352 7.62 14.81 11.08
CA ASP A 352 7.59 15.12 9.65
C ASP A 352 6.70 16.33 9.31
N LYS A 353 5.82 16.74 10.22
CA LYS A 353 4.87 17.83 9.98
C LYS A 353 5.52 19.21 10.06
N ARG A 354 4.95 20.15 9.31
CA ARG A 354 5.39 21.54 9.29
C ARG A 354 5.23 22.17 10.68
N GLY A 355 6.25 22.88 11.14
CA GLY A 355 6.24 23.54 12.45
C GLY A 355 6.64 22.63 13.61
N ALA A 356 7.07 21.39 13.35
CA ALA A 356 7.51 20.47 14.39
C ALA A 356 8.74 20.97 15.18
N GLU A 357 9.67 21.68 14.53
CA GLU A 357 10.82 22.31 15.20
C GLU A 357 10.40 23.40 16.18
N ASP A 358 9.50 24.29 15.76
CA ASP A 358 8.92 25.32 16.62
C ASP A 358 8.12 24.69 17.77
N ALA A 359 7.37 23.64 17.47
CA ALA A 359 6.61 22.87 18.45
C ALA A 359 7.52 22.25 19.51
N LEU A 360 8.63 21.63 19.11
CA LEU A 360 9.60 21.06 20.05
C LEU A 360 10.15 22.12 20.99
N ARG A 361 10.51 23.29 20.45
CA ARG A 361 11.00 24.42 21.25
C ARG A 361 9.94 24.90 22.24
N ASP A 362 8.70 25.06 21.80
CA ASP A 362 7.63 25.61 22.62
C ASP A 362 7.22 24.63 23.74
N VAL A 363 7.14 23.33 23.43
CA VAL A 363 6.88 22.26 24.42
C VAL A 363 8.02 22.17 25.44
N ARG A 364 9.29 22.22 25.01
CA ARG A 364 10.45 22.24 25.94
C ARG A 364 10.43 23.47 26.85
N LYS A 365 10.09 24.63 26.31
CA LYS A 365 9.94 25.87 27.10
C LYS A 365 8.81 25.76 28.11
N GLN A 366 7.68 25.19 27.72
CA GLN A 366 6.56 25.00 28.64
C GLN A 366 6.91 24.00 29.74
N TRP A 367 7.52 22.87 29.40
CA TRP A 367 7.98 21.88 30.37
C TRP A 367 8.94 22.50 31.41
N LYS A 368 9.90 23.32 30.95
CA LYS A 368 10.82 24.07 31.83
C LYS A 368 10.09 25.01 32.80
N ARG A 369 9.01 25.66 32.35
CA ARG A 369 8.19 26.55 33.20
C ARG A 369 7.44 25.75 34.26
N ASN A 370 6.78 24.68 33.83
CA ASN A 370 6.01 23.78 34.70
C ASN A 370 6.89 23.19 35.82
N HIS A 371 8.13 22.82 35.50
CA HIS A 371 9.07 22.20 36.44
C HIS A 371 10.06 23.17 37.10
N VAL A 372 9.94 24.48 36.84
CA VAL A 372 10.86 25.53 37.34
C VAL A 372 12.34 25.23 36.99
N ALA A 373 12.58 24.57 35.86
CA ALA A 373 13.86 24.00 35.43
C ALA A 373 14.57 24.87 34.38
N PHE A 374 14.64 26.19 34.63
CA PHE A 374 15.09 27.17 33.61
C PHE A 374 16.55 27.01 33.16
N GLN A 375 17.41 26.41 34.00
CA GLN A 375 18.84 26.22 33.73
C GLN A 375 19.16 24.86 33.08
N THR A 376 18.18 23.95 32.98
CA THR A 376 18.36 22.63 32.38
C THR A 376 18.64 22.76 30.89
N SER A 377 19.60 21.99 30.38
CA SER A 377 19.91 21.96 28.94
C SER A 377 18.77 21.29 28.17
N ASP A 378 18.57 21.67 26.91
CA ASP A 378 17.47 21.11 26.10
C ASP A 378 17.60 19.59 25.87
N ASP A 379 18.82 19.05 25.92
CA ASP A 379 19.11 17.61 25.80
C ASP A 379 18.70 16.78 27.02
N GLU A 380 18.57 17.42 28.19
CA GLU A 380 18.15 16.78 29.44
C GLU A 380 16.63 16.81 29.66
N ILE A 381 15.93 17.70 28.95
CA ILE A 381 14.47 17.80 28.98
C ILE A 381 13.88 16.51 28.39
N PRO A 382 12.93 15.84 29.06
CA PRO A 382 12.34 14.59 28.59
C PRO A 382 11.29 14.82 27.49
N VAL A 383 11.62 15.62 26.46
CA VAL A 383 10.76 15.92 25.31
C VAL A 383 11.49 15.50 24.03
N TYR A 384 10.96 14.46 23.39
CA TYR A 384 11.59 13.76 22.28
C TYR A 384 10.81 13.93 20.97
N PRO A 385 11.47 14.37 19.88
CA PRO A 385 10.88 14.38 18.55
C PRO A 385 10.91 12.97 17.94
N THR A 386 9.79 12.51 17.40
CA THR A 386 9.70 11.15 16.83
C THR A 386 8.86 11.09 15.55
N ILE A 387 9.15 10.13 14.68
CA ILE A 387 8.32 9.80 13.51
C ILE A 387 8.02 8.30 13.55
N ALA A 388 6.97 7.90 14.27
CA ALA A 388 6.62 6.48 14.41
C ALA A 388 6.21 5.79 13.08
N SER A 389 5.87 6.56 12.04
CA SER A 389 5.62 6.01 10.69
C SER A 389 6.90 5.70 9.91
N GLN A 390 8.05 6.24 10.34
CA GLN A 390 9.33 6.03 9.70
C GLN A 390 10.01 4.79 10.30
N PHE A 391 10.28 3.81 9.43
CA PHE A 391 10.98 2.61 9.84
C PHE A 391 12.37 2.97 10.40
N ASN A 392 12.69 2.41 11.57
CA ASN A 392 13.95 2.63 12.27
C ASN A 392 14.27 4.12 12.51
N ASP A 393 13.24 4.91 12.88
CA ASP A 393 13.40 6.32 13.21
C ASP A 393 14.46 6.53 14.32
N PRO A 394 15.49 7.36 14.10
CA PRO A 394 16.49 7.68 15.12
C PRO A 394 15.87 8.38 16.34
N GLY A 395 14.80 9.16 16.15
CA GLY A 395 14.10 9.82 17.26
C GLY A 395 13.47 8.85 18.23
N ILE A 396 12.71 7.86 17.72
CA ILE A 396 12.15 6.79 18.55
C ILE A 396 13.28 5.99 19.24
N SER A 397 14.36 5.65 18.54
CA SER A 397 15.47 4.89 19.12
C SER A 397 16.17 5.64 20.25
N TRP A 398 16.40 6.95 20.07
CA TRP A 398 16.92 7.81 21.12
C TRP A 398 15.96 7.92 22.31
N MET A 399 14.67 8.16 22.04
CA MET A 399 13.62 8.23 23.05
C MET A 399 13.52 6.92 23.86
N PHE A 400 13.56 5.76 23.19
CA PHE A 400 13.47 4.44 23.82
C PHE A 400 14.63 4.17 24.80
N VAL A 401 15.87 4.50 24.42
CA VAL A 401 17.03 4.38 25.32
C VAL A 401 16.86 5.28 26.54
N GLN A 402 16.31 6.49 26.33
CA GLN A 402 16.03 7.43 27.43
C GLN A 402 14.87 7.00 28.31
N LEU A 403 13.84 6.35 27.75
CA LEU A 403 12.74 5.72 28.47
C LEU A 403 13.28 4.63 29.39
N CYS A 404 14.06 3.68 28.87
CA CYS A 404 14.66 2.59 29.64
C CYS A 404 15.50 3.12 30.81
N ARG A 405 16.35 4.12 30.54
CA ARG A 405 17.17 4.78 31.57
C ARG A 405 16.31 5.45 32.65
N ARG A 406 15.31 6.26 32.26
CA ARG A 406 14.49 7.01 33.22
C ARG A 406 13.56 6.12 34.03
N VAL A 407 13.02 5.04 33.43
CA VAL A 407 12.25 4.02 34.16
C VAL A 407 13.14 3.34 35.20
N THR A 408 14.36 2.96 34.83
CA THR A 408 15.35 2.38 35.76
C THR A 408 15.66 3.33 36.93
N GLU A 409 15.92 4.60 36.64
CA GLU A 409 16.21 5.63 37.65
C GLU A 409 15.01 5.89 38.58
N LYS A 410 13.80 6.05 38.02
CA LYS A 410 12.58 6.38 38.79
C LYS A 410 12.14 5.23 39.70
N LEU A 411 12.26 4.00 39.24
CA LEU A 411 11.84 2.80 39.98
C LEU A 411 12.96 2.16 40.80
N GLY A 412 14.19 2.68 40.72
CA GLY A 412 15.34 2.14 41.45
C GLY A 412 15.69 0.70 41.04
N LEU A 413 15.54 0.38 39.74
CA LEU A 413 15.91 -0.92 39.19
C LEU A 413 17.43 -1.04 39.04
N ASP A 414 17.96 -2.27 38.99
CA ASP A 414 19.38 -2.49 38.71
C ASP A 414 19.74 -1.94 37.33
N ALA A 415 20.89 -1.26 37.21
CA ALA A 415 21.29 -0.52 36.02
C ALA A 415 21.37 -1.37 34.74
N ASP A 416 21.60 -2.68 34.89
CA ASP A 416 21.68 -3.63 33.78
C ASP A 416 20.31 -4.18 33.36
N THR A 417 19.24 -3.92 34.13
CA THR A 417 17.89 -4.48 33.89
C THR A 417 17.28 -3.97 32.58
N LEU A 418 17.39 -2.66 32.31
CA LEU A 418 16.87 -2.03 31.10
C LEU A 418 17.99 -1.25 30.38
N ALA A 419 19.04 -1.95 29.96
CA ALA A 419 20.19 -1.37 29.27
C ALA A 419 20.25 -1.80 27.78
N PRO A 420 19.47 -1.18 26.87
CA PRO A 420 19.44 -1.57 25.47
C PRO A 420 20.74 -1.18 24.73
N VAL A 421 21.23 -2.07 23.86
CA VAL A 421 22.39 -1.81 22.99
C VAL A 421 21.91 -1.28 21.65
N ILE A 422 21.68 0.03 21.57
CA ILE A 422 21.22 0.72 20.35
C ILE A 422 22.13 1.91 20.05
N ASP A 423 22.54 2.06 18.78
CA ASP A 423 23.28 3.23 18.33
C ASP A 423 22.37 4.47 18.30
N VAL A 424 22.68 5.44 19.17
CA VAL A 424 21.99 6.74 19.30
C VAL A 424 22.89 7.91 18.88
N SER A 425 23.88 7.64 18.03
CA SER A 425 24.75 8.67 17.43
C SER A 425 23.94 9.67 16.58
N VAL A 426 22.88 9.19 15.91
CA VAL A 426 21.88 10.01 15.23
C VAL A 426 20.63 10.06 16.11
N ARG A 427 20.23 11.27 16.54
CA ARG A 427 19.09 11.47 17.47
C ARG A 427 17.91 12.19 16.84
N GLU A 428 18.16 13.06 15.87
CA GLU A 428 17.11 13.85 15.25
C GLU A 428 16.44 13.04 14.12
N PRO A 429 15.11 12.90 14.13
CA PRO A 429 14.37 12.37 12.99
C PRO A 429 14.71 13.16 11.73
N ARG A 430 15.07 12.45 10.65
CA ARG A 430 15.19 13.07 9.33
C ARG A 430 14.01 12.61 8.50
N ALA A 431 13.01 13.50 8.38
CA ALA A 431 11.92 13.32 7.44
C ALA A 431 12.51 13.20 6.03
N THR A 432 12.59 11.98 5.50
CA THR A 432 13.03 11.74 4.13
C THR A 432 11.82 11.94 3.23
N ALA A 433 11.36 13.19 3.13
CA ALA A 433 10.12 13.49 2.42
C ALA A 433 10.28 13.16 0.93
N THR A 434 9.53 12.17 0.44
CA THR A 434 9.47 11.80 -0.99
C THR A 434 9.10 13.01 -1.85
N ILE A 435 8.24 13.89 -1.33
CA ILE A 435 7.88 15.16 -1.95
C ILE A 435 8.40 16.30 -1.06
N PRO A 436 9.29 17.16 -1.56
CA PRO A 436 9.79 18.28 -0.77
C PRO A 436 8.65 19.27 -0.46
N GLY A 437 8.69 19.90 0.71
CA GLY A 437 7.63 20.81 1.16
C GLY A 437 7.32 21.97 0.18
N SER A 438 8.31 22.41 -0.61
CA SER A 438 8.13 23.43 -1.66
C SER A 438 7.28 22.95 -2.86
N ARG A 439 7.07 21.63 -3.01
CA ARG A 439 6.29 21.03 -4.11
C ARG A 439 4.99 20.40 -3.63
N ILE A 440 4.52 20.66 -2.41
CA ILE A 440 3.30 20.05 -1.87
C ILE A 440 2.04 20.35 -2.71
N ARG A 441 2.06 21.42 -3.52
CA ARG A 441 0.96 21.85 -4.40
C ARG A 441 1.12 21.43 -5.87
N TYR A 442 2.03 20.51 -6.19
CA TYR A 442 2.33 20.10 -7.57
C TYR A 442 1.09 19.71 -8.41
N LEU A 443 0.09 19.02 -7.84
CA LEU A 443 -1.15 18.69 -8.55
C LEU A 443 -2.00 19.93 -8.89
N ALA A 444 -2.00 20.93 -8.01
CA ALA A 444 -2.67 22.20 -8.28
C ALA A 444 -1.95 22.97 -9.39
N GLU A 445 -0.61 22.98 -9.38
CA GLU A 445 0.22 23.57 -10.44
C GLU A 445 -0.07 22.92 -11.81
N ILE A 446 -0.15 21.58 -11.87
CA ILE A 446 -0.49 20.84 -13.10
C ILE A 446 -1.90 21.20 -13.57
N ALA A 447 -2.89 21.24 -12.67
CA ALA A 447 -4.26 21.60 -13.01
C ALA A 447 -4.38 23.05 -13.49
N GLU A 448 -3.68 23.99 -12.87
CA GLU A 448 -3.59 25.39 -13.30
C GLU A 448 -2.94 25.50 -14.68
N GLN A 449 -1.82 24.82 -14.90
CA GLN A 449 -1.15 24.78 -16.21
C GLN A 449 -2.08 24.22 -17.30
N GLY A 450 -2.82 23.14 -17.03
CA GLY A 450 -3.79 22.59 -17.97
C GLY A 450 -4.91 23.56 -18.33
N ARG A 451 -5.39 24.37 -17.37
CA ARG A 451 -6.39 25.43 -17.63
C ARG A 451 -5.79 26.57 -18.44
N VAL A 452 -4.55 26.98 -18.15
CA VAL A 452 -3.83 28.03 -18.90
C VAL A 452 -3.64 27.61 -20.36
N VAL A 453 -3.15 26.39 -20.60
CA VAL A 453 -2.96 25.87 -21.97
C VAL A 453 -4.29 25.84 -22.74
N ASN A 454 -5.38 25.41 -22.10
CA ASN A 454 -6.71 25.40 -22.73
C ASN A 454 -7.24 26.81 -23.01
N GLY A 455 -7.02 27.76 -22.10
CA GLY A 455 -7.41 29.15 -22.28
C GLY A 455 -6.63 29.82 -23.42
N GLU A 456 -5.33 29.56 -23.50
CA GLU A 456 -4.49 30.08 -24.59
C GLU A 456 -4.87 29.48 -25.94
N ALA A 457 -5.13 28.17 -26.00
CA ALA A 457 -5.60 27.53 -27.23
C ALA A 457 -6.92 28.16 -27.74
N GLN A 458 -7.85 28.49 -26.84
CA GLN A 458 -9.09 29.17 -27.18
C GLN A 458 -8.85 30.60 -27.67
N ARG A 459 -8.02 31.39 -26.96
CA ARG A 459 -7.67 32.76 -27.34
C ARG A 459 -7.00 32.80 -28.72
N GLN A 460 -6.03 31.92 -28.96
CA GLN A 460 -5.32 31.81 -30.23
C GLN A 460 -6.27 31.41 -31.37
N ALA A 461 -7.21 30.50 -31.11
CA ALA A 461 -8.24 30.12 -32.09
C ALA A 461 -9.15 31.32 -32.46
N GLU A 462 -9.61 32.08 -31.47
CA GLU A 462 -10.43 33.29 -31.70
C GLU A 462 -9.68 34.35 -32.52
N CYS A 463 -8.41 34.62 -32.19
CA CYS A 463 -7.54 35.50 -32.98
C CYS A 463 -7.34 34.96 -34.42
N ALA A 464 -7.23 33.65 -34.60
CA ALA A 464 -7.04 33.05 -35.92
C ALA A 464 -8.30 33.19 -36.80
N SER A 465 -9.50 32.97 -36.24
CA SER A 465 -10.75 33.24 -36.94
C SER A 465 -10.89 34.72 -37.29
N GLU A 466 -10.59 35.63 -36.36
CA GLU A 466 -10.61 37.08 -36.63
C GLU A 466 -9.65 37.47 -37.76
N THR A 467 -8.41 36.97 -37.70
CA THR A 467 -7.39 37.19 -38.73
C THR A 467 -7.88 36.70 -40.09
N GLN A 468 -8.49 35.50 -40.15
CA GLN A 468 -9.05 34.97 -41.39
C GLN A 468 -10.21 35.82 -41.92
N HIS A 469 -11.15 36.21 -41.05
CA HIS A 469 -12.30 37.01 -41.46
C HIS A 469 -11.87 38.35 -42.06
N LEU A 470 -10.87 39.00 -41.46
CA LEU A 470 -10.31 40.25 -41.97
C LEU A 470 -9.57 40.04 -43.30
N TYR A 471 -8.78 38.96 -43.41
CA TYR A 471 -8.12 38.58 -44.65
C TYR A 471 -9.12 38.35 -45.79
N GLU A 472 -10.17 37.56 -45.54
CA GLU A 472 -11.22 37.28 -46.53
C GLU A 472 -12.00 38.55 -46.92
N ALA A 473 -12.26 39.45 -45.98
CA ALA A 473 -12.88 40.74 -46.28
C ALA A 473 -11.99 41.59 -47.21
N LEU A 474 -10.69 41.70 -46.90
CA LEU A 474 -9.72 42.41 -47.73
C LEU A 474 -9.58 41.78 -49.12
N ARG A 475 -9.58 40.44 -49.19
CA ARG A 475 -9.55 39.68 -50.45
C ARG A 475 -10.78 39.94 -51.32
N LEU A 476 -11.97 39.94 -50.72
CA LEU A 476 -13.24 40.20 -51.42
C LEU A 476 -13.38 41.67 -51.86
N LEU A 477 -12.73 42.59 -51.16
CA LEU A 477 -12.63 44.01 -51.53
C LEU A 477 -11.50 44.29 -52.54
N GLU A 478 -10.78 43.25 -53.00
CA GLU A 478 -9.68 43.33 -53.97
C GLU A 478 -8.56 44.29 -53.53
N ASP A 479 -8.16 44.24 -52.25
CA ASP A 479 -7.06 45.06 -51.71
C ASP A 479 -5.76 44.83 -52.51
N PRO A 480 -5.20 45.87 -53.19
CA PRO A 480 -4.01 45.72 -54.03
C PRO A 480 -2.72 45.43 -53.24
N LEU A 481 -2.72 45.63 -51.92
CA LEU A 481 -1.55 45.40 -51.06
C LEU A 481 -1.70 44.17 -50.15
N LEU A 482 -2.74 43.34 -50.34
CA LEU A 482 -2.99 42.16 -49.51
C LEU A 482 -1.80 41.18 -49.59
N PRO A 483 -1.15 40.83 -48.45
CA PRO A 483 -0.09 39.83 -48.41
C PRO A 483 -0.65 38.42 -48.63
N ALA A 484 0.23 37.40 -48.62
CA ALA A 484 -0.24 36.02 -48.61
C ALA A 484 -0.93 35.68 -47.28
N GLU A 485 -1.67 34.56 -47.26
CA GLU A 485 -2.34 34.06 -46.06
C GLU A 485 -1.37 33.99 -44.86
N LEU A 486 -1.72 34.63 -43.75
CA LEU A 486 -0.95 34.69 -42.49
C LEU A 486 0.38 35.48 -42.57
N ASP A 487 0.71 36.11 -43.70
CA ASP A 487 1.87 37.00 -43.81
C ASP A 487 1.55 38.40 -43.26
N ALA A 488 2.59 39.10 -42.80
CA ALA A 488 2.48 40.47 -42.30
C ALA A 488 2.40 41.47 -43.46
N TYR A 489 1.75 42.60 -43.22
CA TYR A 489 1.88 43.76 -44.11
C TYR A 489 3.24 44.43 -43.93
N GLU A 490 3.77 44.96 -45.03
CA GLU A 490 4.86 45.95 -44.99
C GLU A 490 4.39 47.24 -44.30
N SER A 491 5.29 47.92 -43.58
CA SER A 491 4.91 49.05 -42.72
C SER A 491 4.20 50.19 -43.46
N ASP A 492 4.62 50.48 -44.70
CA ASP A 492 4.05 51.57 -45.51
C ASP A 492 2.58 51.29 -45.90
N ALA A 493 2.20 50.02 -46.06
CA ALA A 493 0.84 49.61 -46.44
C ALA A 493 -0.20 49.85 -45.32
N LEU A 494 0.27 50.07 -44.09
CA LEU A 494 -0.55 50.32 -42.90
C LEU A 494 -0.78 51.82 -42.64
N THR A 495 0.01 52.70 -43.25
CA THR A 495 -0.02 54.15 -42.98
C THR A 495 -0.47 55.00 -44.17
N ASP A 496 -0.32 54.50 -45.40
CA ASP A 496 -0.65 55.25 -46.61
C ASP A 496 -1.70 54.53 -47.47
N SER A 497 -2.91 55.12 -47.56
CA SER A 497 -4.00 54.62 -48.40
C SER A 497 -4.98 55.74 -48.75
N ALA A 498 -5.38 55.80 -50.02
CA ALA A 498 -6.46 56.68 -50.48
C ALA A 498 -7.84 56.27 -49.89
N ASP A 499 -8.02 54.98 -49.56
CA ASP A 499 -9.22 54.45 -48.91
C ASP A 499 -8.95 54.17 -47.42
N LYS A 500 -9.59 54.99 -46.57
CA LYS A 500 -9.48 54.88 -45.11
C LYS A 500 -10.07 53.57 -44.57
N SER A 501 -11.07 53.00 -45.22
CA SER A 501 -11.71 51.76 -44.76
C SER A 501 -10.79 50.57 -44.96
N LEU A 502 -10.13 50.48 -46.13
CA LEU A 502 -9.11 49.47 -46.40
C LEU A 502 -7.94 49.61 -45.43
N MET A 503 -7.44 50.83 -45.20
CA MET A 503 -6.36 51.06 -44.24
C MET A 503 -6.70 50.53 -42.84
N VAL A 504 -7.91 50.81 -42.35
CA VAL A 504 -8.37 50.31 -41.04
C VAL A 504 -8.45 48.79 -41.02
N LEU A 505 -8.95 48.15 -42.10
CA LEU A 505 -9.01 46.69 -42.19
C LEU A 505 -7.59 46.07 -42.20
N ARG A 506 -6.64 46.65 -42.93
CA ARG A 506 -5.23 46.21 -42.91
C ARG A 506 -4.61 46.31 -41.52
N GLN A 507 -4.81 47.44 -40.84
CA GLN A 507 -4.35 47.64 -39.46
C GLN A 507 -4.96 46.62 -38.49
N ARG A 508 -6.26 46.30 -38.65
CA ARG A 508 -6.94 45.29 -37.83
C ARG A 508 -6.42 43.89 -38.13
N TYR A 509 -6.21 43.54 -39.40
CA TYR A 509 -5.62 42.26 -39.77
C TYR A 509 -4.23 42.11 -39.18
N GLN A 510 -3.37 43.13 -39.34
CA GLN A 510 -2.03 43.12 -38.78
C GLN A 510 -2.06 42.94 -37.26
N ALA A 511 -2.93 43.67 -36.55
CA ALA A 511 -3.07 43.55 -35.11
C ALA A 511 -3.55 42.15 -34.68
N ALA A 512 -4.57 41.58 -35.34
CA ALA A 512 -5.08 40.24 -35.03
C ALA A 512 -4.03 39.14 -35.33
N ARG A 513 -3.29 39.30 -36.43
CA ARG A 513 -2.19 38.41 -36.81
C ARG A 513 -1.05 38.47 -35.80
N ASP A 514 -0.68 39.65 -35.34
CA ASP A 514 0.44 39.83 -34.39
C ASP A 514 0.13 39.29 -32.99
N GLU A 515 -1.15 39.07 -32.66
CA GLU A 515 -1.57 38.32 -31.47
C GLU A 515 -1.38 36.80 -31.59
N LEU A 516 -1.25 36.28 -32.82
CA LEU A 516 -0.98 34.87 -33.05
C LEU A 516 0.47 34.53 -32.70
N SER A 517 0.63 33.44 -31.96
CA SER A 517 1.96 32.91 -31.66
C SER A 517 2.64 32.38 -32.94
N ASN A 518 3.98 32.37 -32.94
CA ASN A 518 4.76 31.76 -34.02
C ASN A 518 4.41 30.27 -34.22
N GLU A 519 4.06 29.57 -33.15
CA GLU A 519 3.61 28.17 -33.21
C GLU A 519 2.25 28.05 -33.90
N SER A 520 1.29 28.92 -33.57
CA SER A 520 -0.03 28.97 -34.20
C SER A 520 0.05 29.21 -35.70
N ILE A 521 0.84 30.21 -36.11
CA ILE A 521 1.08 30.52 -37.52
C ILE A 521 1.70 29.29 -38.21
N ARG A 522 2.77 28.72 -37.63
CA ARG A 522 3.43 27.54 -38.17
C ARG A 522 2.47 26.35 -38.33
N LEU A 523 1.64 26.06 -37.33
CA LEU A 523 0.67 24.96 -37.36
C LEU A 523 -0.33 25.13 -38.51
N LEU A 524 -0.85 26.34 -38.71
CA LEU A 524 -1.78 26.66 -39.80
C LEU A 524 -1.09 26.60 -41.17
N THR A 525 0.11 27.15 -41.30
CA THR A 525 0.88 27.15 -42.56
C THR A 525 1.31 25.73 -42.97
N GLU A 526 1.69 24.86 -42.02
CA GLU A 526 2.11 23.48 -42.31
C GLU A 526 0.92 22.53 -42.55
N TRP A 527 -0.30 22.90 -42.13
CA TRP A 527 -1.46 22.01 -42.20
C TRP A 527 -1.79 21.48 -43.60
N PRO A 528 -1.81 22.29 -44.68
CA PRO A 528 -2.12 21.79 -46.01
C PRO A 528 -1.20 20.63 -46.45
N ALA A 529 0.10 20.74 -46.16
CA ALA A 529 1.07 19.69 -46.47
C ALA A 529 0.85 18.44 -45.60
N ARG A 530 0.61 18.61 -44.30
CA ARG A 530 0.32 17.50 -43.38
C ARG A 530 -0.96 16.75 -43.75
N LYS A 531 -2.02 17.48 -44.10
CA LYS A 531 -3.30 16.95 -44.58
C LYS A 531 -3.13 16.20 -45.90
N ALA A 532 -2.33 16.73 -46.83
CA ALA A 532 -2.00 16.03 -48.07
C ALA A 532 -1.23 14.73 -47.80
N GLY A 533 -0.30 14.72 -46.85
CA GLY A 533 0.48 13.54 -46.48
C GLY A 533 -0.33 12.38 -45.88
N VAL A 534 -1.43 12.66 -45.18
CA VAL A 534 -2.35 11.60 -44.69
C VAL A 534 -3.39 11.19 -45.74
N ARG A 535 -3.54 11.96 -46.82
CA ARG A 535 -4.43 11.68 -47.98
C ARG A 535 -3.70 11.07 -49.18
N SER A 536 -2.37 11.01 -49.18
CA SER A 536 -1.60 10.28 -50.20
C SER A 536 -1.84 8.77 -50.08
N GLU A 537 -1.56 7.99 -51.13
CA GLU A 537 -1.71 6.52 -51.09
C GLU A 537 -0.82 5.87 -50.01
N LYS A 538 0.38 6.41 -49.81
CA LYS A 538 1.39 5.90 -48.88
C LYS A 538 1.86 6.97 -47.91
N PHE A 539 2.23 6.53 -46.71
CA PHE A 539 2.93 7.34 -45.72
C PHE A 539 4.41 6.93 -45.64
N SER A 540 5.25 7.86 -45.20
CA SER A 540 6.62 7.60 -44.75
C SER A 540 6.93 8.47 -43.53
N TYR A 541 7.54 7.91 -42.50
CA TYR A 541 8.08 8.65 -41.35
C TYR A 541 9.31 7.95 -40.78
N THR A 542 10.17 8.68 -40.06
CA THR A 542 11.42 8.13 -39.52
C THR A 542 11.32 7.85 -38.02
N VAL A 543 11.76 6.68 -37.58
CA VAL A 543 11.88 6.31 -36.16
C VAL A 543 13.30 5.85 -35.87
N ARG A 544 14.02 6.55 -34.98
CA ARG A 544 15.41 6.22 -34.61
C ARG A 544 16.33 6.00 -35.84
N GLY A 545 16.16 6.84 -36.87
CA GLY A 545 16.92 6.77 -38.12
C GLY A 545 16.46 5.72 -39.14
N LYS A 546 15.41 4.93 -38.84
CA LYS A 546 14.82 3.98 -39.78
C LYS A 546 13.58 4.56 -40.43
N GLU A 547 13.49 4.47 -41.75
CA GLU A 547 12.29 4.86 -42.50
C GLU A 547 11.20 3.78 -42.35
N ILE A 548 10.01 4.20 -41.92
CA ILE A 548 8.82 3.36 -41.82
C ILE A 548 7.83 3.82 -42.89
N THR A 549 7.46 2.93 -43.78
CA THR A 549 6.53 3.20 -44.88
C THR A 549 5.31 2.27 -44.82
N GLY A 550 4.20 2.68 -45.42
CA GLY A 550 2.99 1.87 -45.51
C GLY A 550 1.86 2.57 -46.25
N ASN A 551 0.70 1.91 -46.35
CA ASN A 551 -0.48 2.48 -47.01
C ASN A 551 -1.32 3.31 -46.04
N ASN A 552 -1.84 4.45 -46.50
CA ASN A 552 -2.78 5.27 -45.73
C ASN A 552 -4.21 4.72 -45.75
N TYR A 553 -4.50 3.82 -46.70
CA TYR A 553 -5.83 3.27 -46.89
C TYR A 553 -5.86 1.75 -46.66
N ARG A 554 -7.00 1.26 -46.22
CA ARG A 554 -7.37 -0.17 -46.24
C ARG A 554 -8.59 -0.32 -47.14
N GLU A 555 -8.48 -1.18 -48.14
CA GLU A 555 -9.61 -1.47 -49.02
C GLU A 555 -10.60 -2.41 -48.32
N SER A 556 -11.89 -2.06 -48.36
CA SER A 556 -12.97 -2.91 -47.84
C SER A 556 -13.36 -4.00 -48.84
N LEU A 557 -14.19 -4.96 -48.41
CA LEU A 557 -14.75 -5.97 -49.31
C LEU A 557 -15.59 -5.37 -50.45
N SER A 558 -16.09 -4.14 -50.27
CA SER A 558 -16.84 -3.38 -51.29
C SER A 558 -15.95 -2.45 -52.11
N HIS A 559 -14.63 -2.65 -52.09
CA HIS A 559 -13.62 -1.83 -52.80
C HIS A 559 -13.56 -0.36 -52.37
N GLN A 560 -14.08 -0.02 -51.19
CA GLN A 560 -13.96 1.33 -50.65
C GLN A 560 -12.60 1.50 -49.96
N LYS A 561 -11.89 2.58 -50.30
CA LYS A 561 -10.65 2.97 -49.63
C LYS A 561 -10.97 3.62 -48.28
N ILE A 562 -10.86 2.87 -47.20
CA ILE A 562 -11.06 3.37 -45.84
C ILE A 562 -9.76 4.02 -45.34
N PRO A 563 -9.73 5.33 -45.04
CA PRO A 563 -8.52 5.97 -44.53
C PRO A 563 -8.19 5.46 -43.13
N LYS A 564 -6.90 5.22 -42.85
CA LYS A 564 -6.42 4.91 -41.50
C LYS A 564 -6.51 6.12 -40.57
N ILE A 565 -6.33 7.32 -41.11
CA ILE A 565 -6.41 8.60 -40.41
C ILE A 565 -7.31 9.51 -41.25
N ALA A 566 -8.40 10.01 -40.65
CA ALA A 566 -9.28 10.98 -41.28
C ALA A 566 -8.94 12.38 -40.77
N ALA A 567 -8.38 13.22 -41.63
CA ALA A 567 -8.11 14.63 -41.32
C ALA A 567 -9.37 15.49 -41.55
N PRO A 568 -9.63 16.50 -40.68
CA PRO A 568 -10.79 17.37 -40.83
C PRO A 568 -10.74 18.25 -42.10
N ASP A 569 -11.93 18.66 -42.54
CA ASP A 569 -12.15 19.60 -43.66
C ASP A 569 -12.58 20.99 -43.17
N TYR A 570 -12.15 21.39 -41.97
CA TYR A 570 -12.37 22.73 -41.44
C TYR A 570 -11.81 23.79 -42.39
N ARG A 571 -12.61 24.84 -42.58
CA ARG A 571 -12.25 26.02 -43.37
C ARG A 571 -11.84 27.20 -42.51
N ASP A 572 -12.43 27.30 -41.31
CA ASP A 572 -12.09 28.34 -40.36
C ASP A 572 -10.71 28.06 -39.73
N TRP A 573 -9.85 29.09 -39.69
CA TRP A 573 -8.50 29.00 -39.13
C TRP A 573 -8.54 28.78 -37.61
N GLY A 574 -9.52 29.33 -36.90
CA GLY A 574 -9.69 29.10 -35.47
C GLY A 574 -10.10 27.66 -35.14
N GLU A 575 -11.11 27.13 -35.81
CA GLU A 575 -11.53 25.72 -35.67
C GLU A 575 -10.39 24.75 -35.99
N LEU A 576 -9.64 25.04 -37.07
CA LEU A 576 -8.47 24.25 -37.42
C LEU A 576 -7.37 24.34 -36.35
N LEU A 577 -7.07 25.55 -35.87
CA LEU A 577 -6.04 25.74 -34.84
C LEU A 577 -6.44 25.09 -33.51
N LEU A 578 -7.71 25.15 -33.14
CA LEU A 578 -8.24 24.48 -31.96
C LEU A 578 -8.07 22.96 -32.07
N PHE A 579 -8.38 22.36 -33.23
CA PHE A 579 -8.09 20.95 -33.49
C PHE A 579 -6.59 20.65 -33.38
N LEU A 580 -5.73 21.45 -34.02
CA LEU A 580 -4.28 21.23 -34.04
C LEU A 580 -3.62 21.36 -32.66
N THR A 581 -4.20 22.15 -31.75
CA THR A 581 -3.66 22.39 -30.41
C THR A 581 -4.26 21.47 -29.34
N LYS A 582 -5.49 20.96 -29.52
CA LYS A 582 -6.16 20.07 -28.55
C LYS A 582 -6.13 18.60 -28.89
N GLU A 583 -6.17 18.25 -30.17
CA GLU A 583 -6.37 16.85 -30.60
C GLU A 583 -5.24 16.38 -31.51
N ASN A 584 -4.98 17.16 -32.55
CA ASN A 584 -3.97 16.96 -33.59
C ASN A 584 -4.04 15.58 -34.29
N LEU A 585 -3.22 15.39 -35.32
CA LEU A 585 -3.00 14.08 -35.91
C LEU A 585 -2.22 13.19 -34.91
N PRO A 586 -2.43 11.85 -34.94
CA PRO A 586 -1.62 10.92 -34.15
C PRO A 586 -0.11 11.17 -34.36
N GLY A 587 0.68 11.02 -33.29
CA GLY A 587 2.11 11.28 -33.29
C GLY A 587 2.51 12.75 -33.23
N ALA A 588 1.57 13.67 -33.08
CA ALA A 588 1.83 15.10 -32.86
C ALA A 588 1.21 15.56 -31.54
N TYR A 589 1.85 16.53 -30.88
CA TYR A 589 1.37 17.13 -29.64
C TYR A 589 -0.06 17.70 -29.80
N PRO A 590 -0.98 17.52 -28.83
CA PRO A 590 -0.78 16.93 -27.50
C PRO A 590 -0.96 15.41 -27.43
N TYR A 591 -0.86 14.72 -28.58
CA TYR A 591 -0.92 13.25 -28.71
C TYR A 591 -2.27 12.62 -28.34
N THR A 592 -3.36 13.40 -28.36
CA THR A 592 -4.72 12.91 -28.11
C THR A 592 -5.13 11.81 -29.11
N GLY A 593 -4.74 11.96 -30.38
CA GLY A 593 -4.92 10.91 -31.40
C GLY A 593 -4.00 9.68 -31.25
N GLY A 594 -3.06 9.70 -30.30
CA GLY A 594 -2.07 8.65 -30.03
C GLY A 594 -0.62 9.17 -30.11
N VAL A 595 0.29 8.53 -29.38
CA VAL A 595 1.72 8.92 -29.31
C VAL A 595 2.52 8.54 -30.57
N TYR A 596 2.00 7.65 -31.41
CA TYR A 596 2.63 7.24 -32.67
C TYR A 596 1.82 7.71 -33.87
N PRO A 597 2.46 8.10 -34.99
CA PRO A 597 1.75 8.50 -36.20
C PRO A 597 0.83 7.41 -36.76
N TYR A 598 1.25 6.15 -36.68
CA TYR A 598 0.47 4.99 -37.10
C TYR A 598 0.63 3.84 -36.11
N ARG A 599 -0.37 2.97 -36.04
CA ARG A 599 -0.27 1.70 -35.31
C ARG A 599 0.82 0.81 -35.95
N ARG A 600 1.54 0.04 -35.13
CA ARG A 600 2.55 -0.90 -35.63
C ARG A 600 1.92 -1.98 -36.50
N HIS A 601 2.60 -2.31 -37.59
CA HIS A 601 2.29 -3.47 -38.43
C HIS A 601 3.08 -4.68 -37.90
N GLY A 602 2.40 -5.79 -37.56
CA GLY A 602 3.04 -7.06 -37.18
C GLY A 602 3.21 -7.32 -35.68
N GLU A 603 2.98 -6.33 -34.81
CA GLU A 603 2.99 -6.52 -33.35
C GLU A 603 1.61 -6.13 -32.81
N ASP A 604 0.73 -7.14 -32.67
CA ASP A 604 -0.58 -6.94 -32.06
C ASP A 604 -0.40 -6.46 -30.61
N PRO A 605 -1.18 -5.47 -30.13
CA PRO A 605 -1.08 -5.00 -28.75
C PRO A 605 -1.43 -6.08 -27.70
N THR A 606 -2.07 -7.19 -28.12
CA THR A 606 -2.44 -8.31 -27.27
C THR A 606 -1.27 -8.73 -26.40
N ARG A 607 -1.49 -8.69 -25.08
CA ARG A 607 -0.55 -9.15 -24.09
C ARG A 607 -1.26 -10.20 -23.24
N MET A 608 -0.72 -11.41 -23.26
CA MET A 608 -1.40 -12.57 -22.70
C MET A 608 -1.12 -12.67 -21.19
N PHE A 609 -2.14 -12.40 -20.37
CA PHE A 609 -2.06 -12.54 -18.91
C PHE A 609 -2.18 -14.01 -18.51
N ALA A 610 -1.11 -14.54 -17.91
CA ALA A 610 -1.07 -15.93 -17.47
C ALA A 610 -0.22 -16.10 -16.22
N GLY A 611 -0.61 -17.07 -15.40
CA GLY A 611 0.07 -17.50 -14.19
C GLY A 611 -0.80 -18.53 -13.49
N GLU A 612 -0.33 -19.77 -13.41
CA GLU A 612 -1.00 -20.83 -12.66
C GLU A 612 0.01 -21.90 -12.23
N GLY A 613 -0.04 -22.29 -10.96
CA GLY A 613 0.75 -23.39 -10.41
C GLY A 613 2.26 -23.11 -10.43
N THR A 614 3.03 -24.12 -10.88
CA THR A 614 4.49 -24.07 -10.91
C THR A 614 5.03 -23.23 -12.07
N PRO A 615 6.31 -22.80 -12.02
CA PRO A 615 6.97 -22.12 -13.13
C PRO A 615 6.84 -22.85 -14.46
N GLU A 616 7.00 -24.18 -14.47
CA GLU A 616 6.93 -25.00 -15.68
C GLU A 616 5.51 -25.03 -16.25
N ARG A 617 4.48 -25.09 -15.40
CA ARG A 617 3.09 -25.05 -15.87
C ARG A 617 2.78 -23.72 -16.55
N THR A 618 3.22 -22.62 -15.96
CA THR A 618 3.05 -21.28 -16.55
C THR A 618 3.92 -21.10 -17.80
N ASN A 619 5.15 -21.64 -17.82
CA ASN A 619 6.01 -21.66 -19.01
C ASN A 619 5.30 -22.37 -20.18
N ARG A 620 4.72 -23.56 -19.95
CA ARG A 620 3.92 -24.28 -20.96
C ARG A 620 2.75 -23.42 -21.46
N ARG A 621 2.09 -22.68 -20.57
CA ARG A 621 1.01 -21.76 -20.97
C ARG A 621 1.53 -20.61 -21.83
N PHE A 622 2.66 -19.99 -21.49
CA PHE A 622 3.25 -18.93 -22.30
C PHE A 622 3.62 -19.41 -23.70
N HIS A 623 4.25 -20.58 -23.81
CA HIS A 623 4.57 -21.19 -25.11
C HIS A 623 3.31 -21.49 -25.92
N TYR A 624 2.28 -22.06 -25.29
CA TYR A 624 0.98 -22.29 -25.94
C TYR A 624 0.34 -20.99 -26.47
N LEU A 625 0.36 -19.91 -25.69
CA LEU A 625 -0.29 -18.65 -26.05
C LEU A 625 0.50 -17.82 -27.06
N SER A 626 1.82 -18.02 -27.17
CA SER A 626 2.69 -17.31 -28.10
C SER A 626 3.01 -18.10 -29.38
N LEU A 627 2.63 -19.38 -29.44
CA LEU A 627 2.93 -20.25 -30.57
C LEU A 627 2.40 -19.67 -31.89
N GLY A 628 3.29 -19.55 -32.88
CA GLY A 628 2.96 -19.03 -34.21
C GLY A 628 2.82 -17.51 -34.30
N GLN A 629 3.17 -16.77 -33.25
CA GLN A 629 3.21 -15.31 -33.27
C GLN A 629 4.64 -14.80 -33.56
N ASP A 630 4.75 -13.70 -34.31
CA ASP A 630 6.05 -13.09 -34.67
C ASP A 630 6.74 -12.39 -33.47
N SER A 631 6.00 -12.17 -32.38
CA SER A 631 6.47 -11.48 -31.17
C SER A 631 5.92 -12.13 -29.90
N ALA A 632 6.78 -12.35 -28.90
CA ALA A 632 6.40 -12.91 -27.60
C ALA A 632 6.14 -11.78 -26.59
N ARG A 633 4.86 -11.46 -26.34
CA ARG A 633 4.44 -10.42 -25.39
C ARG A 633 3.77 -11.05 -24.16
N LEU A 634 4.58 -11.41 -23.18
CA LEU A 634 4.15 -12.14 -21.99
C LEU A 634 3.63 -11.18 -20.91
N SER A 635 2.62 -11.59 -20.14
CA SER A 635 2.23 -10.92 -18.90
C SER A 635 2.04 -11.92 -17.78
N THR A 636 2.78 -11.72 -16.70
CA THR A 636 2.92 -12.70 -15.61
C THR A 636 2.05 -12.31 -14.44
N ALA A 637 1.22 -13.24 -13.99
CA ALA A 637 0.44 -13.16 -12.75
C ALA A 637 1.11 -14.04 -11.69
N PHE A 638 1.46 -13.48 -10.53
CA PHE A 638 2.06 -14.24 -9.43
C PHE A 638 0.99 -14.69 -8.43
N ASP A 639 1.23 -15.81 -7.76
CA ASP A 639 0.35 -16.27 -6.69
C ASP A 639 0.39 -15.32 -5.49
N SER A 640 -0.60 -15.41 -4.61
CA SER A 640 -0.69 -14.52 -3.44
C SER A 640 0.53 -14.62 -2.52
N VAL A 641 1.16 -15.79 -2.41
CA VAL A 641 2.37 -16.00 -1.60
C VAL A 641 3.54 -15.14 -2.14
N THR A 642 3.81 -15.22 -3.45
CA THR A 642 4.84 -14.40 -4.11
C THR A 642 4.47 -12.92 -4.10
N LEU A 643 3.19 -12.55 -4.28
CA LEU A 643 2.73 -11.16 -4.26
C LEU A 643 3.05 -10.46 -2.93
N TYR A 644 3.11 -11.23 -1.84
CA TYR A 644 3.44 -10.74 -0.49
C TYR A 644 4.90 -10.96 -0.09
N GLY A 645 5.74 -11.45 -1.01
CA GLY A 645 7.19 -11.59 -0.77
C GLY A 645 7.55 -12.70 0.22
N GLU A 646 6.69 -13.72 0.33
CA GLU A 646 6.88 -14.85 1.22
C GLU A 646 7.31 -16.10 0.44
N ASP A 647 8.01 -17.01 1.11
CA ASP A 647 8.34 -18.33 0.56
C ASP A 647 7.16 -19.31 0.76
N PRO A 648 6.99 -20.30 -0.13
CA PRO A 648 6.01 -21.36 0.08
C PRO A 648 6.34 -22.17 1.35
N HIS A 649 5.31 -22.52 2.12
CA HIS A 649 5.45 -23.23 3.41
C HIS A 649 4.37 -24.30 3.57
N GLU A 650 4.65 -25.34 4.37
CA GLU A 650 3.71 -26.42 4.69
C GLU A 650 2.52 -25.99 5.58
N ARG A 651 2.56 -24.76 6.11
CA ARG A 651 1.51 -24.26 7.00
C ARG A 651 0.23 -24.12 6.17
N PRO A 652 -0.93 -24.66 6.58
CA PRO A 652 -2.08 -24.80 5.69
C PRO A 652 -2.58 -23.48 5.07
N ASP A 653 -2.51 -22.37 5.82
CA ASP A 653 -2.92 -21.05 5.34
C ASP A 653 -1.96 -20.43 4.30
N ILE A 654 -0.73 -20.94 4.17
CA ILE A 654 0.20 -20.63 3.08
C ILE A 654 0.08 -21.69 1.98
N PHE A 655 0.18 -22.97 2.34
CA PHE A 655 0.19 -24.09 1.39
C PHE A 655 -1.03 -24.09 0.45
N GLY A 656 -2.23 -23.87 1.01
CA GLY A 656 -3.47 -23.79 0.23
C GLY A 656 -3.52 -22.61 -0.76
N LYS A 657 -2.55 -21.69 -0.72
CA LYS A 657 -2.45 -20.52 -1.61
C LYS A 657 -1.31 -20.62 -2.63
N VAL A 658 -0.37 -21.54 -2.45
CA VAL A 658 0.79 -21.73 -3.33
C VAL A 658 0.32 -22.14 -4.73
N GLY A 659 0.67 -21.33 -5.74
CA GLY A 659 0.31 -21.56 -7.14
C GLY A 659 -1.17 -21.34 -7.49
N ASN A 660 -1.98 -20.87 -6.55
CA ASN A 660 -3.36 -20.48 -6.79
C ASN A 660 -3.42 -19.02 -7.24
N SER A 661 -4.29 -18.73 -8.21
CA SER A 661 -4.49 -17.39 -8.79
C SER A 661 -3.25 -16.76 -9.44
N GLY A 662 -2.16 -17.53 -9.61
CA GLY A 662 -0.92 -17.07 -10.21
C GLY A 662 0.19 -18.13 -10.14
N VAL A 663 1.37 -17.80 -10.68
CA VAL A 663 2.56 -18.66 -10.61
C VAL A 663 3.32 -18.43 -9.30
N SER A 664 3.79 -19.51 -8.68
CA SER A 664 4.63 -19.43 -7.48
C SER A 664 6.11 -19.25 -7.84
N ILE A 665 6.75 -18.18 -7.37
CA ILE A 665 8.16 -17.83 -7.63
C ILE A 665 8.83 -17.44 -6.32
N ALA A 666 9.66 -18.33 -5.79
CA ALA A 666 10.42 -18.08 -4.56
C ALA A 666 11.92 -17.84 -4.83
N SER A 667 12.42 -18.24 -6.00
CA SER A 667 13.84 -18.19 -6.31
C SER A 667 14.17 -17.68 -7.71
N VAL A 668 15.44 -17.34 -7.93
CA VAL A 668 15.99 -17.02 -9.26
C VAL A 668 15.84 -18.21 -10.22
N ASP A 669 15.93 -19.44 -9.73
CA ASP A 669 15.78 -20.62 -10.58
C ASP A 669 14.33 -20.83 -11.03
N ASP A 670 13.36 -20.43 -10.20
CA ASP A 670 11.95 -20.47 -10.59
C ASP A 670 11.65 -19.49 -11.73
N ILE A 671 12.20 -18.27 -11.67
CA ILE A 671 12.02 -17.31 -12.76
C ILE A 671 12.78 -17.73 -14.04
N LYS A 672 13.93 -18.41 -13.90
CA LYS A 672 14.65 -19.02 -15.04
C LYS A 672 13.79 -20.09 -15.73
N LYS A 673 13.17 -20.98 -14.96
CA LYS A 673 12.23 -21.99 -15.49
C LYS A 673 11.03 -21.34 -16.16
N LEU A 674 10.44 -20.33 -15.52
CA LEU A 674 9.27 -19.59 -16.01
C LEU A 674 9.47 -19.03 -17.41
N TYR A 675 10.63 -18.41 -17.67
CA TYR A 675 10.94 -17.77 -18.96
C TYR A 675 11.86 -18.59 -19.87
N SER A 676 12.10 -19.86 -19.55
CA SER A 676 12.91 -20.74 -20.40
C SER A 676 12.33 -20.87 -21.81
N GLY A 677 13.21 -20.91 -22.81
CA GLY A 677 12.86 -20.92 -24.23
C GLY A 677 12.42 -19.57 -24.82
N PHE A 678 12.36 -18.50 -24.02
CA PHE A 678 12.18 -17.13 -24.51
C PHE A 678 13.47 -16.33 -24.31
N ASP A 679 14.08 -15.85 -25.40
CA ASP A 679 15.25 -14.97 -25.31
C ASP A 679 14.83 -13.58 -24.81
N LEU A 680 15.13 -13.28 -23.54
CA LEU A 680 14.70 -12.04 -22.87
C LEU A 680 15.35 -10.77 -23.45
N CYS A 681 16.40 -10.91 -24.26
CA CYS A 681 17.04 -9.80 -24.97
C CYS A 681 16.61 -9.67 -26.44
N ASP A 682 15.76 -10.58 -26.95
CA ASP A 682 15.30 -10.53 -28.32
C ASP A 682 14.39 -9.30 -28.56
N PRO A 683 14.57 -8.54 -29.66
CA PRO A 683 13.76 -7.37 -29.96
C PRO A 683 12.28 -7.65 -30.23
N THR A 684 11.82 -8.89 -30.37
CA THR A 684 10.40 -9.25 -30.47
C THR A 684 9.86 -9.88 -29.19
N THR A 685 10.69 -10.01 -28.14
CA THR A 685 10.27 -10.51 -26.82
C THR A 685 10.12 -9.36 -25.82
N SER A 686 9.04 -9.37 -25.04
CA SER A 686 8.81 -8.39 -23.96
C SER A 686 7.97 -9.01 -22.85
N VAL A 687 8.50 -8.96 -21.62
CA VAL A 687 7.84 -9.53 -20.45
C VAL A 687 7.27 -8.44 -19.55
N SER A 688 5.99 -8.54 -19.22
CA SER A 688 5.35 -7.74 -18.17
C SER A 688 5.16 -8.59 -16.92
N MET A 689 5.45 -8.02 -15.74
CA MET A 689 5.32 -8.68 -14.45
C MET A 689 4.43 -7.84 -13.54
N THR A 690 3.27 -8.38 -13.17
CA THR A 690 2.30 -7.71 -12.28
C THR A 690 2.66 -8.02 -10.83
N ILE A 691 3.58 -7.24 -10.27
CA ILE A 691 4.10 -7.38 -8.90
C ILE A 691 4.32 -5.98 -8.31
N ASN A 692 4.03 -5.79 -7.01
CA ASN A 692 4.10 -4.49 -6.34
C ASN A 692 5.03 -4.51 -5.12
N GLY A 693 4.59 -5.03 -3.97
CA GLY A 693 5.37 -5.05 -2.72
C GLY A 693 6.82 -5.54 -2.88
N PRO A 694 7.06 -6.79 -3.33
CA PRO A 694 8.40 -7.34 -3.55
C PRO A 694 8.91 -7.11 -4.98
N ALA A 695 8.38 -6.11 -5.70
CA ALA A 695 8.76 -5.86 -7.09
C ALA A 695 10.27 -5.67 -7.31
N PRO A 696 11.04 -4.98 -6.44
CA PRO A 696 12.50 -4.89 -6.59
C PRO A 696 13.19 -6.25 -6.55
N MET A 697 12.74 -7.18 -5.71
CA MET A 697 13.30 -8.53 -5.57
C MET A 697 13.00 -9.37 -6.82
N ILE A 698 11.74 -9.39 -7.28
CA ILE A 698 11.34 -10.13 -8.49
C ILE A 698 12.00 -9.54 -9.74
N LEU A 699 12.16 -8.21 -9.81
CA LEU A 699 12.91 -7.56 -10.88
C LEU A 699 14.38 -7.98 -10.87
N ALA A 700 15.00 -8.09 -9.69
CA ALA A 700 16.37 -8.60 -9.58
C ALA A 700 16.47 -10.06 -10.04
N PHE A 701 15.50 -10.91 -9.72
CA PHE A 701 15.45 -12.29 -10.23
C PHE A 701 15.37 -12.29 -11.76
N PHE A 702 14.47 -11.49 -12.34
CA PHE A 702 14.30 -11.38 -13.78
C PHE A 702 15.57 -10.92 -14.50
N MET A 703 16.23 -9.88 -13.98
CA MET A 703 17.48 -9.36 -14.56
C MET A 703 18.60 -10.40 -14.52
N ASN A 704 18.71 -11.15 -13.41
CA ASN A 704 19.69 -12.25 -13.32
C ASN A 704 19.37 -13.39 -14.31
N ALA A 705 18.10 -13.76 -14.48
CA ALA A 705 17.72 -14.76 -15.47
C ALA A 705 18.05 -14.33 -16.91
N ALA A 706 17.83 -13.06 -17.26
CA ALA A 706 18.21 -12.51 -18.56
C ALA A 706 19.73 -12.53 -18.78
N ILE A 707 20.52 -12.18 -17.75
CA ILE A 707 21.99 -12.22 -17.81
C ILE A 707 22.47 -13.66 -17.99
N ASP A 708 21.94 -14.60 -17.20
CA ASP A 708 22.33 -16.00 -17.26
C ASP A 708 21.97 -16.65 -18.61
N GLN A 709 20.84 -16.26 -19.24
CA GLN A 709 20.52 -16.67 -20.62
C GLN A 709 21.60 -16.20 -21.62
N GLN A 710 22.08 -14.96 -21.52
CA GLN A 710 23.11 -14.47 -22.44
C GLN A 710 24.48 -15.07 -22.15
N VAL A 711 24.80 -15.40 -20.90
CA VAL A 711 26.00 -16.19 -20.55
C VAL A 711 25.91 -17.59 -21.15
N GLU A 712 24.77 -18.25 -21.04
CA GLU A 712 24.52 -19.56 -21.65
C GLU A 712 24.70 -19.50 -23.19
N LYS A 713 24.11 -18.50 -23.86
CA LYS A 713 24.29 -18.28 -25.30
C LYS A 713 25.75 -18.01 -25.66
N HIS A 714 26.46 -17.21 -24.87
CA HIS A 714 27.87 -16.93 -25.09
C HIS A 714 28.70 -18.22 -25.07
N LEU A 715 28.56 -19.02 -24.01
CA LEU A 715 29.28 -20.29 -23.84
C LEU A 715 28.98 -21.28 -24.98
N ARG A 716 27.72 -21.34 -25.44
CA ARG A 716 27.33 -22.18 -26.59
C ARG A 716 27.95 -21.66 -27.90
N ASN A 717 27.96 -20.35 -28.12
CA ASN A 717 28.48 -19.74 -29.35
C ASN A 717 30.01 -19.76 -29.45
N THR A 718 30.73 -19.71 -28.32
CA THR A 718 32.20 -19.78 -28.28
C THR A 718 32.74 -21.22 -28.20
N GLY A 719 31.86 -22.21 -28.00
CA GLY A 719 32.26 -23.61 -27.81
C GLY A 719 32.77 -23.94 -26.40
N GLU A 720 32.61 -23.04 -25.44
CA GLU A 720 33.07 -23.20 -24.05
C GLU A 720 32.06 -23.93 -23.15
N TRP A 721 30.88 -24.28 -23.68
CA TRP A 721 29.80 -24.92 -22.93
C TRP A 721 30.23 -26.21 -22.20
N GLU A 722 31.03 -27.09 -22.82
CA GLU A 722 31.47 -28.33 -22.17
C GLU A 722 32.36 -28.06 -20.94
N ALA A 723 33.24 -27.05 -21.02
CA ALA A 723 34.09 -26.67 -19.91
C ALA A 723 33.27 -26.07 -18.77
N ALA A 724 32.28 -25.23 -19.09
CA ALA A 724 31.32 -24.72 -18.12
C ALA A 724 30.49 -25.84 -17.47
N SER A 725 29.97 -26.80 -18.25
CA SER A 725 29.21 -27.94 -17.72
C SER A 725 30.02 -28.73 -16.69
N LYS A 726 31.31 -28.98 -16.94
CA LYS A 726 32.20 -29.65 -15.97
C LYS A 726 32.35 -28.86 -14.67
N LYS A 727 32.42 -27.52 -14.73
CA LYS A 727 32.44 -26.66 -13.52
C LYS A 727 31.12 -26.77 -12.76
N ILE A 728 29.99 -26.77 -13.46
CA ILE A 728 28.66 -26.90 -12.86
C ILE A 728 28.50 -28.27 -12.19
N ASP A 729 28.87 -29.36 -12.89
CA ASP A 729 28.79 -30.72 -12.34
C ASP A 729 29.69 -30.87 -11.10
N ALA A 730 30.87 -30.24 -11.10
CA ALA A 730 31.72 -30.18 -9.91
C ALA A 730 31.08 -29.41 -8.75
N TYR A 731 30.39 -28.30 -9.04
CA TYR A 731 29.67 -27.50 -8.03
C TYR A 731 28.52 -28.29 -7.39
N PHE A 732 27.86 -29.17 -8.14
CA PHE A 732 26.75 -30.00 -7.68
C PHE A 732 27.12 -31.41 -7.21
N LYS A 733 28.40 -31.77 -7.13
CA LYS A 733 28.83 -33.13 -6.77
C LYS A 733 28.17 -33.71 -5.50
N ASN A 734 27.88 -32.86 -4.51
CA ASN A 734 27.24 -33.23 -3.24
C ASN A 734 25.97 -32.40 -2.96
N ARG A 735 25.31 -31.89 -4.00
CA ARG A 735 24.12 -31.01 -3.88
C ARG A 735 23.09 -31.43 -4.90
N GLU A 736 21.83 -31.26 -4.57
CA GLU A 736 20.76 -31.44 -5.55
C GLU A 736 20.80 -30.29 -6.55
N ARG A 737 20.80 -30.62 -7.85
CA ARG A 737 20.75 -29.62 -8.92
C ARG A 737 19.29 -29.32 -9.24
N PRO A 738 18.85 -28.05 -9.25
CA PRO A 738 17.52 -27.71 -9.70
C PRO A 738 17.34 -28.11 -11.17
N VAL A 739 16.20 -28.72 -11.48
CA VAL A 739 15.84 -29.15 -12.84
C VAL A 739 14.47 -28.61 -13.24
N TYR A 740 14.23 -28.52 -14.53
CA TYR A 740 12.89 -28.28 -15.09
C TYR A 740 12.08 -29.57 -14.96
N VAL A 741 10.92 -29.51 -14.30
CA VAL A 741 10.09 -30.70 -14.06
C VAL A 741 9.09 -30.93 -15.20
N GLY A 742 9.19 -32.11 -15.83
CA GLY A 742 8.33 -32.54 -16.93
C GLY A 742 8.88 -32.19 -18.32
N ASP A 743 8.08 -32.41 -19.36
CA ASP A 743 8.50 -32.21 -20.75
C ASP A 743 8.55 -30.71 -21.12
N LEU A 744 9.51 -30.35 -21.98
CA LEU A 744 9.57 -29.02 -22.57
C LEU A 744 8.39 -28.80 -23.54
N PRO A 745 7.66 -27.67 -23.43
CA PRO A 745 6.56 -27.38 -24.35
C PRO A 745 7.05 -27.17 -25.79
N PRO A 746 6.17 -27.35 -26.79
CA PRO A 746 6.47 -26.98 -28.17
C PRO A 746 6.92 -25.51 -28.26
N GLY A 747 8.05 -25.27 -28.94
CA GLY A 747 8.65 -23.93 -29.07
C GLY A 747 9.73 -23.61 -28.03
N ASN A 748 9.88 -24.42 -26.98
CA ASN A 748 10.96 -24.26 -25.99
C ASN A 748 12.22 -25.02 -26.43
N ASP A 749 13.33 -24.30 -26.64
CA ASP A 749 14.63 -24.83 -27.07
C ASP A 749 15.60 -25.13 -25.90
N GLY A 750 15.12 -25.01 -24.66
CA GLY A 750 15.88 -25.20 -23.44
C GLY A 750 16.77 -24.03 -23.03
N LEU A 751 16.74 -22.89 -23.74
CA LEU A 751 17.47 -21.68 -23.36
C LEU A 751 17.06 -21.22 -21.94
N GLY A 752 18.05 -20.91 -21.09
CA GLY A 752 17.84 -20.43 -19.72
C GLY A 752 17.81 -21.54 -18.68
N LEU A 753 17.82 -22.80 -19.08
CA LEU A 753 17.88 -23.95 -18.18
C LEU A 753 19.32 -24.42 -17.89
N GLY A 754 20.29 -23.98 -18.70
CA GLY A 754 21.67 -24.45 -18.61
C GLY A 754 22.35 -24.08 -17.29
N LEU A 755 21.99 -22.93 -16.72
CA LEU A 755 22.54 -22.38 -15.49
C LEU A 755 21.60 -22.48 -14.28
N LEU A 756 20.69 -23.46 -14.24
CA LEU A 756 19.88 -23.69 -13.03
C LEU A 756 20.77 -24.02 -11.82
N GLY A 757 20.56 -23.30 -10.72
CA GLY A 757 21.25 -23.41 -9.44
C GLY A 757 22.66 -22.79 -9.39
N VAL A 758 23.10 -22.15 -10.48
CA VAL A 758 24.38 -21.42 -10.56
C VAL A 758 24.19 -20.07 -11.26
N SER A 759 25.03 -19.11 -10.92
CA SER A 759 25.06 -17.79 -11.56
C SER A 759 26.14 -17.74 -12.64
N GLY A 760 25.93 -16.93 -13.68
CA GLY A 760 26.85 -16.80 -14.81
C GLY A 760 28.28 -16.41 -14.42
N ASP A 761 28.45 -15.60 -13.38
CA ASP A 761 29.75 -15.16 -12.85
C ASP A 761 30.62 -16.29 -12.28
N LYS A 762 30.03 -17.46 -11.99
CA LYS A 762 30.75 -18.65 -11.54
C LYS A 762 31.27 -19.51 -12.69
N VAL A 763 30.76 -19.32 -13.91
CA VAL A 763 31.10 -20.18 -15.06
C VAL A 763 32.01 -19.49 -16.07
N VAL A 764 31.91 -18.17 -16.22
CA VAL A 764 32.82 -17.34 -17.03
C VAL A 764 33.73 -16.47 -16.15
N ASP A 765 34.75 -15.82 -16.73
CA ASP A 765 35.59 -14.86 -16.02
C ASP A 765 34.86 -13.52 -15.76
N ALA A 766 35.40 -12.70 -14.86
CA ALA A 766 34.78 -11.46 -14.41
C ALA A 766 34.66 -10.39 -15.51
N GLU A 767 35.61 -10.33 -16.45
CA GLU A 767 35.57 -9.36 -17.55
C GLU A 767 34.47 -9.73 -18.55
N THR A 768 34.42 -11.02 -18.92
CA THR A 768 33.36 -11.57 -19.77
C THR A 768 31.97 -11.38 -19.15
N TYR A 769 31.81 -11.71 -17.87
CA TYR A 769 30.54 -11.53 -17.16
C TYR A 769 30.11 -10.05 -17.13
N ALA A 770 31.02 -9.14 -16.78
CA ALA A 770 30.72 -7.71 -16.71
C ALA A 770 30.29 -7.14 -18.07
N ARG A 771 30.93 -7.57 -19.16
CA ARG A 771 30.55 -7.20 -20.53
C ARG A 771 29.16 -7.70 -20.88
N ILE A 772 28.88 -9.00 -20.69
CA ILE A 772 27.58 -9.61 -20.99
C ILE A 772 26.47 -8.96 -20.16
N ARG A 773 26.71 -8.74 -18.85
CA ARG A 773 25.78 -8.05 -17.96
C ARG A 773 25.43 -6.66 -18.47
N LYS A 774 26.43 -5.86 -18.85
CA LYS A 774 26.22 -4.51 -19.38
C LYS A 774 25.41 -4.51 -20.67
N GLU A 775 25.73 -5.40 -21.60
CA GLU A 775 25.00 -5.54 -22.88
C GLU A 775 23.54 -5.97 -22.64
N THR A 776 23.34 -6.98 -21.78
CA THR A 776 22.02 -7.53 -21.42
C THR A 776 21.11 -6.46 -20.81
N LEU A 777 21.61 -5.71 -19.82
CA LEU A 777 20.84 -4.66 -19.14
C LEU A 777 20.41 -3.54 -20.11
N ALA A 778 21.21 -3.26 -21.15
CA ALA A 778 20.88 -2.27 -22.17
C ALA A 778 19.85 -2.78 -23.20
N SER A 779 19.78 -4.10 -23.44
CA SER A 779 18.89 -4.70 -24.45
C SER A 779 17.57 -5.21 -23.91
N VAL A 780 17.53 -5.68 -22.65
CA VAL A 780 16.36 -6.35 -22.06
C VAL A 780 15.08 -5.50 -22.13
N ARG A 781 13.94 -6.14 -22.44
CA ARG A 781 12.66 -5.47 -22.68
C ARG A 781 11.56 -5.97 -21.75
N GLY A 782 10.83 -5.04 -21.15
CA GLY A 782 9.71 -5.42 -20.31
C GLY A 782 9.17 -4.31 -19.43
N THR A 783 8.30 -4.70 -18.52
CA THR A 783 7.63 -3.80 -17.58
C THR A 783 7.47 -4.53 -16.25
N VAL A 784 7.83 -3.86 -15.16
CA VAL A 784 7.38 -4.24 -13.83
C VAL A 784 6.29 -3.26 -13.39
N GLN A 785 5.23 -3.73 -12.74
CA GLN A 785 4.13 -2.87 -12.34
C GLN A 785 4.55 -1.87 -11.26
N ALA A 786 4.95 -2.38 -10.09
CA ALA A 786 5.66 -1.66 -9.04
C ALA A 786 5.09 -0.27 -8.66
N ASP A 787 3.76 -0.11 -8.72
CA ASP A 787 3.09 1.14 -8.36
C ASP A 787 2.62 1.03 -6.90
N ILE A 788 3.47 1.51 -5.99
CA ILE A 788 3.26 1.44 -4.54
C ILE A 788 2.13 2.37 -4.09
N LEU A 789 1.90 3.49 -4.79
CA LEU A 789 0.89 4.46 -4.36
C LEU A 789 -0.53 3.91 -4.51
N LYS A 790 -0.80 3.12 -5.56
CA LYS A 790 -2.10 2.44 -5.67
C LYS A 790 -2.29 1.33 -4.64
N GLU A 791 -1.21 0.75 -4.11
CA GLU A 791 -1.32 -0.29 -3.09
C GLU A 791 -1.92 0.25 -1.80
N ASP A 792 -1.48 1.44 -1.38
CA ASP A 792 -2.05 2.11 -0.21
C ASP A 792 -3.48 2.63 -0.47
N GLN A 793 -3.78 3.03 -1.71
CA GLN A 793 -5.08 3.64 -2.06
C GLN A 793 -6.20 2.62 -2.30
N ALA A 794 -5.89 1.46 -2.89
CA ALA A 794 -6.91 0.57 -3.44
C ALA A 794 -6.62 -0.93 -3.29
N GLN A 795 -5.38 -1.38 -3.55
CA GLN A 795 -5.10 -2.82 -3.72
C GLN A 795 -4.63 -3.53 -2.44
N ASN A 796 -4.12 -2.79 -1.45
CA ASN A 796 -3.73 -3.29 -0.13
C ASN A 796 -2.68 -4.43 -0.13
N THR A 797 -1.80 -4.53 -1.13
CA THR A 797 -0.69 -5.51 -1.15
C THR A 797 0.67 -4.89 -0.77
N CYS A 798 0.66 -3.75 -0.08
CA CYS A 798 1.88 -3.14 0.43
C CYS A 798 2.42 -3.94 1.63
N ILE A 799 3.62 -4.50 1.51
CA ILE A 799 4.27 -5.32 2.55
C ILE A 799 5.35 -4.56 3.33
N PHE A 800 5.77 -3.41 2.80
CA PHE A 800 6.72 -2.51 3.45
C PHE A 800 6.01 -1.20 3.80
N SER A 801 6.64 -0.35 4.62
CA SER A 801 6.14 1.02 4.76
C SER A 801 6.19 1.74 3.41
N THR A 802 5.18 2.55 3.12
CA THR A 802 5.07 3.28 1.84
C THR A 802 6.32 4.10 1.55
N GLU A 803 6.91 4.74 2.57
CA GLU A 803 8.16 5.50 2.43
C GLU A 803 9.33 4.62 2.00
N PHE A 804 9.52 3.46 2.65
CA PHE A 804 10.60 2.53 2.32
C PHE A 804 10.42 1.93 0.92
N ALA A 805 9.20 1.55 0.56
CA ALA A 805 8.88 1.05 -0.76
C ALA A 805 9.14 2.11 -1.85
N MET A 806 8.75 3.36 -1.63
CA MET A 806 9.05 4.48 -2.54
C MET A 806 10.55 4.74 -2.66
N LYS A 807 11.31 4.65 -1.56
CA LYS A 807 12.78 4.73 -1.58
C LYS A 807 13.39 3.64 -2.46
N MET A 808 12.95 2.40 -2.30
CA MET A 808 13.42 1.28 -3.14
C MET A 808 13.09 1.51 -4.62
N MET A 809 11.91 2.04 -4.94
CA MET A 809 11.56 2.38 -6.32
C MET A 809 12.46 3.48 -6.90
N GLY A 810 12.83 4.47 -6.08
CA GLY A 810 13.85 5.46 -6.43
C GLY A 810 15.21 4.83 -6.72
N ASP A 811 15.63 3.87 -5.91
CA ASP A 811 16.90 3.14 -6.09
C ASP A 811 16.90 2.29 -7.37
N VAL A 812 15.79 1.63 -7.70
CA VAL A 812 15.63 0.91 -8.98
C VAL A 812 15.78 1.86 -10.16
N GLN A 813 15.14 3.04 -10.10
CA GLN A 813 15.24 4.02 -11.17
C GLN A 813 16.66 4.60 -11.30
N GLN A 814 17.34 4.86 -10.18
CA GLN A 814 18.75 5.29 -10.18
C GLN A 814 19.65 4.20 -10.80
N PHE A 815 19.46 2.94 -10.42
CA PHE A 815 20.17 1.81 -11.01
C PHE A 815 19.95 1.70 -12.52
N PHE A 816 18.71 1.93 -13.00
CA PHE A 816 18.39 1.93 -14.43
C PHE A 816 19.17 3.03 -15.18
N ILE A 817 19.26 4.23 -14.60
CA ILE A 817 20.02 5.34 -15.17
C ILE A 817 21.51 4.99 -15.24
N ASP A 818 22.09 4.56 -14.12
CA ASP A 818 23.53 4.28 -13.99
C ASP A 818 23.98 3.12 -14.90
N ASN A 819 23.09 2.17 -15.19
CA ASN A 819 23.37 1.01 -16.03
C ASN A 819 22.77 1.11 -17.44
N ASN A 820 22.26 2.28 -17.85
CA ASN A 820 21.72 2.54 -19.18
C ASN A 820 20.56 1.59 -19.60
N VAL A 821 19.70 1.21 -18.65
CA VAL A 821 18.51 0.41 -18.89
C VAL A 821 17.41 1.30 -19.48
N ARG A 822 17.28 1.30 -20.81
CA ARG A 822 16.35 2.20 -21.54
C ARG A 822 15.10 1.51 -22.10
N ASN A 823 15.09 0.19 -22.09
CA ASN A 823 14.07 -0.62 -22.76
C ASN A 823 13.16 -1.37 -21.77
N TYR A 824 13.39 -1.18 -20.46
CA TYR A 824 12.58 -1.75 -19.40
C TYR A 824 11.87 -0.62 -18.63
N TYR A 825 10.57 -0.76 -18.41
CA TYR A 825 9.79 0.18 -17.63
C TYR A 825 9.84 -0.22 -16.15
N SER A 826 10.42 0.65 -15.32
CA SER A 826 10.60 0.46 -13.87
C SER A 826 9.30 0.61 -13.07
N VAL A 827 8.28 1.24 -13.65
CA VAL A 827 6.97 1.45 -13.02
C VAL A 827 5.88 1.50 -14.10
N SER A 828 4.70 0.99 -13.77
CA SER A 828 3.47 1.13 -14.54
C SER A 828 2.37 1.71 -13.65
N ILE A 829 2.28 3.04 -13.62
CA ILE A 829 1.26 3.79 -12.87
C ILE A 829 -0.13 3.32 -13.31
N SER A 830 -0.95 2.82 -12.39
CA SER A 830 -2.16 2.07 -12.71
C SER A 830 -3.39 2.55 -11.94
N GLY A 831 -4.50 2.74 -12.64
CA GLY A 831 -5.82 3.05 -12.07
C GLY A 831 -6.88 1.97 -12.34
N TYR A 832 -6.47 0.72 -12.55
CA TYR A 832 -7.37 -0.41 -12.80
C TYR A 832 -7.95 -1.03 -11.51
N HIS A 833 -7.13 -1.06 -10.45
CA HIS A 833 -7.43 -1.63 -9.14
C HIS A 833 -8.16 -0.57 -8.32
#